data_AF-A0A2W4ZBB3-F1
#
_entry.id   AF-A0A2W4ZBB3-F1
#
_cell.length_a   1.000
_cell.length_b   1.000
_cell.length_c   1.000
_cell.angle_alpha   90.00
_cell.angle_beta   90.00
_cell.angle_gamma   90.00
#
_symmetry.space_group_name_H-M   'P 1'
#
loop_
_entity.id
_entity.type
_entity.pdbx_description
1 polymer ?
#
loop_
_entity_poly.entity_id
_entity_poly.type
_entity_poly.pdbx_seq_one_letter_code
_entity_poly.pdbx_strand_id
1 'polypeptide(L)'
;MADSETGGRRLQVANARPEDSGRGIAHLPRSVMALLGINEGDVVEIIGKKTTPARAIAPYPEDEGLDIVRIDGLQRANAGVGSGDQVEVRKTESRPASRVVFAPAQQNLRLQGSANALKRTFFGRPLCQGDIVATTGHQRVDNLSPNVRRYVNAPAFSLQEIRLAVVSAAPKGVVHIDESTEIELRSEYEEPRESRRADVTYDDIGGMGQTIDQLREMVELPLRYPELFQRLGVDPPKGVLLHGPPGTGKTRLARAVANESDAEFFLINGPEIMGSAYGESEKRLREVFEEATKASPSIVFIDEIDSIAPKRGQVSGEAEKRLVAQLLTLMDGLESRANIVVIAATNRPEAIDEALRRPGRFDREIVVGVPDERGRREILGIHTRGMPLADDVELAELSRTTYGFVGADLAALTREAAIEAVRRIMPRIDLSEGTIPQDVLDSLSVTRDDFLEALKRVQPSAMREVMVQAPTVRWDDVGGLDDAQMRLKEGVELPLKSPESFRRLGIRPAKGFLLYGPPGTGKTLLAKAVAREAEANFIATKSSDLLSKWYGESEQQIARLFARARQVAPTVIFIDELDSLVPARGGGLGEPQVTERVVNTILAEMDGLEELQSVVVIGATNRPNMVDPALLRPGRFDELVYVGVPDAAGRARILGIQTQKMPLADDVDLEVIAGRTDRFTGADLEDVVRRAGLFALRDSLDTRQVTMAHFEAALGESRASVTAEMEEEYRAMSARLKQDALSIQPIGFIAPGMVEGRGPKG
;
A
#
# COMPACT_ATOMS: atom_id res chain seq x y z
N MET A 1 11.10 -6.75 62.67
CA MET A 1 9.85 -6.44 61.95
C MET A 1 10.29 -5.90 60.60
N ALA A 2 10.39 -6.79 59.62
CA ALA A 2 10.71 -6.44 58.24
C ALA A 2 9.37 -6.44 57.51
N ASP A 3 8.87 -5.25 57.17
CA ASP A 3 7.70 -5.13 56.32
C ASP A 3 8.06 -5.67 54.95
N SER A 4 7.41 -6.78 54.60
CA SER A 4 7.35 -7.31 53.24
C SER A 4 6.52 -6.33 52.40
N GLU A 5 7.16 -5.30 51.86
CA GLU A 5 6.59 -4.53 50.76
C GLU A 5 6.51 -5.47 49.54
N THR A 6 5.31 -5.93 49.23
CA THR A 6 4.95 -6.53 47.93
C THR A 6 5.13 -5.46 46.86
N GLY A 7 6.38 -5.26 46.45
CA GLY A 7 6.84 -4.17 45.61
C GLY A 7 6.32 -4.30 44.19
N GLY A 8 5.27 -3.55 43.87
CA GLY A 8 4.92 -3.29 42.49
C GLY A 8 5.89 -2.29 41.87
N ARG A 9 6.19 -2.46 40.58
CA ARG A 9 7.06 -1.53 39.85
C ARG A 9 6.24 -0.74 38.84
N ARG A 10 6.49 0.57 38.79
CA ARG A 10 5.90 1.44 37.78
C ARG A 10 6.66 1.28 36.46
N LEU A 11 5.94 0.96 35.41
CA LEU A 11 6.45 0.86 34.05
C LEU A 11 5.59 1.72 33.13
N GLN A 12 6.20 2.22 32.05
CA GLN A 12 5.47 2.94 31.04
C GLN A 12 4.81 1.96 30.06
N VAL A 13 3.53 2.14 29.77
CA VAL A 13 2.78 1.32 28.82
C VAL A 13 3.22 1.66 27.40
N ALA A 14 3.47 0.63 26.60
CA ALA A 14 3.69 0.73 25.16
C ALA A 14 2.83 -0.30 24.42
N ASN A 15 2.66 -0.11 23.11
CA ASN A 15 1.82 -1.00 22.32
C ASN A 15 2.54 -2.32 22.01
N ALA A 16 1.85 -3.43 22.22
CA ALA A 16 2.28 -4.75 21.76
C ALA A 16 2.24 -4.84 20.23
N ARG A 17 2.92 -5.84 19.65
CA ARG A 17 2.79 -6.09 18.21
C ARG A 17 1.38 -6.63 17.91
N PRO A 18 0.86 -6.37 16.70
CA PRO A 18 -0.43 -6.92 16.26
C PRO A 18 -0.56 -8.44 16.45
N GLU A 19 0.53 -9.20 16.44
CA GLU A 19 0.51 -10.67 16.57
C GLU A 19 0.17 -11.16 17.99
N ASP A 20 0.40 -10.32 19.01
CA ASP A 20 0.18 -10.64 20.42
C ASP A 20 -1.20 -10.20 20.92
N SER A 21 -1.96 -9.48 20.09
CA SER A 21 -3.30 -9.00 20.41
C SER A 21 -4.27 -10.14 20.67
N GLY A 22 -5.02 -10.03 21.76
CA GLY A 22 -6.02 -11.01 22.17
C GLY A 22 -5.44 -12.19 22.96
N ARG A 23 -4.13 -12.26 23.22
CA ARG A 23 -3.52 -13.37 23.98
C ARG A 23 -3.46 -13.15 25.49
N GLY A 24 -3.62 -11.91 25.95
CA GLY A 24 -3.49 -11.55 27.37
C GLY A 24 -2.06 -11.69 27.88
N ILE A 25 -1.10 -11.26 27.07
CA ILE A 25 0.33 -11.30 27.35
C ILE A 25 0.80 -9.88 27.71
N ALA A 26 1.75 -9.79 28.64
CA ALA A 26 2.49 -8.58 28.94
C ALA A 26 3.99 -8.83 28.76
N HIS A 27 4.61 -8.10 27.82
CA HIS A 27 6.06 -8.14 27.65
C HIS A 27 6.72 -7.25 28.70
N LEU A 28 7.53 -7.86 29.56
CA LEU A 28 8.21 -7.18 30.67
C LEU A 28 9.72 -7.26 30.51
N PRO A 29 10.49 -6.22 30.88
CA PRO A 29 11.94 -6.25 30.83
C PRO A 29 12.49 -7.34 31.75
N ARG A 30 13.54 -8.05 31.32
CA ARG A 30 14.18 -9.12 32.12
C ARG A 30 14.69 -8.62 33.48
N SER A 31 15.16 -7.37 33.53
CA SER A 31 15.56 -6.69 34.77
C SER A 31 14.39 -6.60 35.76
N VAL A 32 13.21 -6.24 35.29
CA VAL A 32 11.99 -6.11 36.10
C VAL A 32 11.47 -7.48 36.51
N MET A 33 11.47 -8.47 35.60
CA MET A 33 11.13 -9.86 35.92
C MET A 33 12.00 -10.43 37.03
N ALA A 34 13.32 -10.24 36.94
CA ALA A 34 14.26 -10.71 37.95
C ALA A 34 14.04 -10.04 39.32
N LEU A 35 13.73 -8.73 39.33
CA LEU A 35 13.47 -7.98 40.56
C LEU A 35 12.15 -8.35 41.23
N LEU A 36 11.11 -8.63 40.44
CA LEU A 36 9.81 -9.09 40.93
C LEU A 36 9.80 -10.60 41.25
N GLY A 37 10.88 -11.33 40.92
CA GLY A 37 10.98 -12.78 41.10
C GLY A 37 9.98 -13.56 40.24
N ILE A 38 9.75 -13.10 39.00
CA ILE A 38 8.79 -13.63 38.04
C ILE A 38 9.54 -14.34 36.91
N ASN A 39 9.08 -15.51 36.50
CA ASN A 39 9.59 -16.23 35.34
C ASN A 39 8.67 -16.05 34.12
N GLU A 40 9.16 -16.40 32.92
CA GLU A 40 8.31 -16.44 31.73
C GLU A 40 7.13 -17.40 31.93
N GLY A 41 5.93 -16.89 31.68
CA GLY A 41 4.66 -17.62 31.82
C GLY A 41 3.92 -17.40 33.13
N ASP A 42 4.56 -16.81 34.14
CA ASP A 42 3.92 -16.44 35.41
C ASP A 42 2.84 -15.36 35.20
N VAL A 43 1.85 -15.31 36.10
CA VAL A 43 0.76 -14.34 36.04
C VAL A 43 1.15 -13.06 36.78
N VAL A 44 0.86 -11.92 36.15
CA VAL A 44 1.05 -10.59 36.70
C VAL A 44 -0.25 -9.82 36.71
N GLU A 45 -0.39 -8.95 37.68
CA GLU A 45 -1.51 -8.01 37.78
C GLU A 45 -1.02 -6.62 37.34
N ILE A 46 -1.72 -6.05 36.36
CA ILE A 46 -1.47 -4.71 35.84
C ILE A 46 -2.49 -3.79 36.47
N ILE A 47 -2.00 -2.82 37.25
CA ILE A 47 -2.81 -1.88 38.01
C ILE A 47 -2.76 -0.53 37.30
N GLY A 48 -3.87 -0.18 36.65
CA GLY A 48 -4.14 1.13 36.04
C GLY A 48 -5.27 1.85 36.76
N LYS A 49 -6.28 2.33 36.02
CA LYS A 49 -7.56 2.79 36.59
C LYS A 49 -8.40 1.61 37.09
N LYS A 50 -8.28 0.47 36.40
CA LYS A 50 -8.83 -0.83 36.75
C LYS A 50 -7.68 -1.83 36.82
N THR A 51 -7.88 -2.95 37.52
CA THR A 51 -6.89 -4.02 37.62
C THR A 51 -7.23 -5.14 36.65
N THR A 52 -6.24 -5.60 35.89
CA THR A 52 -6.41 -6.71 34.94
C THR A 52 -5.18 -7.64 34.97
N PRO A 53 -5.36 -8.95 34.81
CA PRO A 53 -4.25 -9.90 34.84
C PRO A 53 -3.73 -10.21 33.44
N ALA A 54 -2.41 -10.43 33.33
CA ALA A 54 -1.74 -10.85 32.11
C ALA A 54 -0.65 -11.88 32.40
N ARG A 55 -0.20 -12.63 31.38
CA ARG A 55 0.96 -13.52 31.49
C ARG A 55 2.25 -12.79 31.12
N ALA A 56 3.26 -12.89 31.97
CA ALA A 56 4.56 -12.27 31.76
C ALA A 56 5.37 -13.02 30.69
N ILE A 57 5.87 -12.33 29.67
CA ILE A 57 6.77 -12.88 28.63
C ILE A 57 7.96 -11.94 28.43
N ALA A 58 9.11 -12.49 28.01
CA ALA A 58 10.31 -11.72 27.71
C ALA A 58 10.03 -10.53 26.78
N PRO A 59 10.81 -9.44 26.91
CA PRO A 59 10.65 -8.26 26.08
C PRO A 59 11.04 -8.55 24.63
N TYR A 60 10.64 -7.70 23.68
CA TYR A 60 11.20 -7.77 22.34
C TYR A 60 12.70 -7.41 22.37
N PRO A 61 13.51 -7.92 21.43
CA PRO A 61 14.95 -7.62 21.39
C PRO A 61 15.28 -6.12 21.36
N GLU A 62 14.39 -5.31 20.79
CA GLU A 62 14.55 -3.86 20.64
C GLU A 62 14.29 -3.09 21.95
N ASP A 63 13.57 -3.70 22.89
CA ASP A 63 13.14 -3.06 24.15
C ASP A 63 14.04 -3.44 25.34
N GLU A 64 15.11 -4.21 25.10
CA GLU A 64 15.97 -4.72 26.16
C GLU A 64 16.70 -3.56 26.86
N GLY A 65 16.40 -3.35 28.15
CA GLY A 65 16.97 -2.28 28.97
C GLY A 65 16.08 -1.05 29.17
N LEU A 66 14.90 -1.00 28.55
CA LEU A 66 13.91 0.06 28.77
C LEU A 66 12.92 -0.33 29.87
N ASP A 67 12.48 0.62 30.71
CA ASP A 67 11.46 0.41 31.76
C ASP A 67 10.04 0.52 31.19
N ILE A 68 9.76 -0.23 30.12
CA ILE A 68 8.47 -0.24 29.42
C ILE A 68 7.79 -1.60 29.53
N VAL A 69 6.46 -1.60 29.57
CA VAL A 69 5.63 -2.80 29.49
C VAL A 69 4.79 -2.73 28.21
N ARG A 70 4.90 -3.75 27.36
CA ARG A 70 4.04 -3.83 26.16
C ARG A 70 2.84 -4.71 26.40
N ILE A 71 1.67 -4.13 26.25
CA ILE A 71 0.37 -4.79 26.40
C ILE A 71 -0.51 -4.48 25.19
N ASP A 72 -1.38 -5.42 24.84
CA ASP A 72 -2.34 -5.26 23.73
C ASP A 72 -3.47 -4.27 24.07
N GLY A 73 -4.21 -3.84 23.05
CA GLY A 73 -5.27 -2.86 23.18
C GLY A 73 -6.44 -3.33 24.04
N LEU A 74 -6.68 -4.64 24.10
CA LEU A 74 -7.71 -5.22 24.98
C LEU A 74 -7.30 -5.12 26.45
N GLN A 75 -6.05 -5.46 26.78
CA GLN A 75 -5.51 -5.31 28.13
C GLN A 75 -5.40 -3.85 28.54
N ARG A 76 -5.03 -2.95 27.62
CA ARG A 76 -5.08 -1.49 27.84
C ARG A 76 -6.50 -1.02 28.18
N ALA A 77 -7.50 -1.44 27.39
CA ALA A 77 -8.90 -1.12 27.64
C ALA A 77 -9.40 -1.70 28.98
N ASN A 78 -9.02 -2.94 29.33
CA ASN A 78 -9.38 -3.58 30.59
C ASN A 78 -8.77 -2.87 31.80
N ALA A 79 -7.50 -2.49 31.72
CA ALA A 79 -6.80 -1.70 32.75
C ALA A 79 -7.24 -0.22 32.78
N GLY A 80 -7.92 0.26 31.73
CA GLY A 80 -8.34 1.65 31.58
C GLY A 80 -7.16 2.62 31.40
N VAL A 81 -6.12 2.18 30.69
CA VAL A 81 -4.89 2.96 30.45
C VAL A 81 -4.63 3.06 28.95
N GLY A 82 -4.05 4.17 28.51
CA GLY A 82 -3.61 4.36 27.12
C GLY A 82 -2.10 4.16 26.97
N SER A 83 -1.62 4.06 25.73
CA SER A 83 -0.19 4.07 25.42
C SER A 83 0.52 5.26 26.06
N GLY A 84 1.68 5.05 26.68
CA GLY A 84 2.46 6.10 27.35
C GLY A 84 2.09 6.39 28.81
N ASP A 85 0.96 5.87 29.32
CA ASP A 85 0.63 5.96 30.76
C ASP A 85 1.59 5.12 31.62
N GLN A 86 1.65 5.42 32.91
CA GLN A 86 2.35 4.58 33.87
C GLN A 86 1.38 3.59 34.53
N VAL A 87 1.77 2.31 34.55
CA VAL A 87 1.06 1.24 35.26
C VAL A 87 1.96 0.63 36.32
N GLU A 88 1.35 0.16 37.40
CA GLU A 88 2.05 -0.63 38.40
C GLU A 88 1.86 -2.12 38.12
N VAL A 89 2.96 -2.86 37.99
CA VAL A 89 2.93 -4.30 37.75
C VAL A 89 3.31 -5.04 39.03
N ARG A 90 2.48 -6.01 39.43
CA ARG A 90 2.69 -6.86 40.61
C ARG A 90 2.63 -8.34 40.25
N LYS A 91 3.38 -9.17 40.97
CA LYS A 91 3.26 -10.63 40.90
C LYS A 91 1.97 -11.06 41.61
N THR A 92 1.13 -11.84 40.93
CA THR A 92 -0.12 -12.36 41.50
C THR A 92 -0.28 -13.83 41.11
N GLU A 93 -0.80 -14.65 42.03
CA GLU A 93 -1.13 -16.05 41.75
C GLU A 93 -2.56 -16.17 41.20
N SER A 94 -2.70 -16.96 40.14
CA SER A 94 -3.99 -17.26 39.54
C SER A 94 -4.60 -18.53 40.15
N ARG A 95 -5.88 -18.47 40.54
CA ARG A 95 -6.60 -19.61 41.12
C ARG A 95 -7.47 -20.32 40.08
N PRO A 96 -7.67 -21.64 40.17
CA PRO A 96 -8.57 -22.34 39.26
C PRO A 96 -10.02 -21.85 39.48
N ALA A 97 -10.70 -21.50 38.39
CA ALA A 97 -12.09 -21.07 38.42
C ALA A 97 -13.03 -22.27 38.55
N SER A 98 -14.02 -22.20 39.43
CA SER A 98 -15.11 -23.18 39.48
C SER A 98 -16.18 -22.87 38.45
N ARG A 99 -16.51 -21.59 38.24
CA ARG A 99 -17.49 -21.14 37.26
C ARG A 99 -17.10 -19.78 36.66
N VAL A 100 -17.23 -19.67 35.33
CA VAL A 100 -17.03 -18.41 34.59
C VAL A 100 -18.21 -18.16 33.67
N VAL A 101 -18.77 -16.95 33.74
CA VAL A 101 -19.92 -16.52 32.92
C VAL A 101 -19.46 -15.49 31.91
N PHE A 102 -19.63 -15.80 30.62
CA PHE A 102 -19.36 -14.90 29.51
C PHE A 102 -20.64 -14.33 28.92
N ALA A 103 -20.58 -13.10 28.44
CA ALA A 103 -21.62 -12.47 27.63
C ALA A 103 -21.01 -11.79 26.38
N PRO A 104 -21.75 -11.71 25.25
CA PRO A 104 -21.29 -10.95 24.08
C PRO A 104 -21.09 -9.47 24.44
N ALA A 105 -19.98 -8.87 23.99
CA ALA A 105 -19.74 -7.43 24.16
C ALA A 105 -20.48 -6.57 23.10
N GLN A 106 -21.18 -7.18 22.14
CA GLN A 106 -21.85 -6.50 21.01
C GLN A 106 -23.36 -6.80 20.96
N GLN A 107 -24.18 -5.78 20.73
CA GLN A 107 -25.66 -5.84 20.77
C GLN A 107 -26.31 -6.77 19.74
N ASN A 108 -25.68 -7.03 18.59
CA ASN A 108 -26.31 -7.74 17.46
C ASN A 108 -25.87 -9.20 17.30
N LEU A 109 -25.12 -9.75 18.26
CA LEU A 109 -24.54 -11.07 18.14
C LEU A 109 -25.31 -12.09 18.98
N ARG A 110 -26.08 -12.98 18.32
CA ARG A 110 -26.62 -14.18 18.97
C ARG A 110 -25.61 -15.31 18.85
N LEU A 111 -24.90 -15.59 19.95
CA LEU A 111 -23.92 -16.67 19.98
C LEU A 111 -24.61 -18.03 20.10
N GLN A 112 -24.47 -18.86 19.08
CA GLN A 112 -24.70 -20.31 19.18
C GLN A 112 -23.32 -20.98 19.23
N GLY A 113 -22.78 -21.11 20.45
CA GLY A 113 -21.48 -21.72 20.73
C GLY A 113 -21.58 -22.81 21.77
N SER A 114 -20.76 -23.85 21.67
CA SER A 114 -20.61 -24.81 22.76
C SER A 114 -19.70 -24.21 23.84
N ALA A 115 -20.12 -24.26 25.11
CA ALA A 115 -19.31 -23.85 26.26
C ALA A 115 -17.94 -24.56 26.30
N ASN A 116 -17.88 -25.79 25.77
CA ASN A 116 -16.66 -26.58 25.63
C ASN A 116 -15.62 -25.94 24.70
N ALA A 117 -16.06 -25.20 23.68
CA ALA A 117 -15.17 -24.55 22.74
C ALA A 117 -14.45 -23.34 23.40
N LEU A 118 -15.19 -22.53 24.17
CA LEU A 118 -14.63 -21.44 24.97
C LEU A 118 -13.63 -21.96 26.03
N LYS A 119 -13.92 -23.13 26.60
CA LYS A 119 -13.04 -23.78 27.58
C LYS A 119 -11.68 -24.12 27.01
N ARG A 120 -11.62 -24.57 25.75
CA ARG A 120 -10.36 -24.83 25.04
C ARG A 120 -9.61 -23.54 24.73
N THR A 121 -10.32 -22.53 24.23
CA THR A 121 -9.71 -21.25 23.83
C THR A 121 -9.08 -20.50 24.98
N PHE A 122 -9.72 -20.48 26.15
CA PHE A 122 -9.24 -19.72 27.32
C PHE A 122 -8.52 -20.56 28.36
N PHE A 123 -8.16 -21.81 28.02
CA PHE A 123 -7.49 -22.72 28.95
C PHE A 123 -6.17 -22.13 29.48
N GLY A 124 -6.01 -22.09 30.80
CA GLY A 124 -4.82 -21.53 31.46
C GLY A 124 -4.65 -20.01 31.31
N ARG A 125 -5.58 -19.30 30.68
CA ARG A 125 -5.53 -17.85 30.55
C ARG A 125 -6.02 -17.19 31.83
N PRO A 126 -5.29 -16.21 32.40
CA PRO A 126 -5.76 -15.48 33.56
C PRO A 126 -6.86 -14.48 33.15
N LEU A 127 -7.90 -14.38 33.97
CA LEU A 127 -9.10 -13.58 33.75
C LEU A 127 -9.54 -12.94 35.06
N CYS A 128 -10.13 -11.75 34.98
CA CYS A 128 -10.81 -11.07 36.08
C CYS A 128 -12.27 -10.74 35.72
N GLN A 129 -13.09 -10.53 36.74
CA GLN A 129 -14.47 -10.08 36.54
C GLN A 129 -14.47 -8.65 35.94
N GLY A 130 -15.19 -8.47 34.84
CA GLY A 130 -15.29 -7.19 34.12
C GLY A 130 -14.33 -7.06 32.93
N ASP A 131 -13.41 -7.99 32.72
CA ASP A 131 -12.50 -7.97 31.58
C ASP A 131 -13.25 -8.23 30.26
N ILE A 132 -12.84 -7.53 29.21
CA ILE A 132 -13.20 -7.83 27.82
C ILE A 132 -12.09 -8.71 27.24
N VAL A 133 -12.46 -9.91 26.81
CA VAL A 133 -11.54 -10.88 26.23
C VAL A 133 -11.98 -11.27 24.83
N ALA A 134 -11.01 -11.47 23.95
CA ALA A 134 -11.26 -11.98 22.61
C ALA A 134 -11.05 -13.49 22.56
N THR A 135 -11.84 -14.15 21.73
CA THR A 135 -11.72 -15.58 21.38
C THR A 135 -10.53 -15.90 20.46
N THR A 136 -9.75 -14.88 20.08
CA THR A 136 -8.48 -15.02 19.37
C THR A 136 -7.35 -15.43 20.33
N GLY A 137 -6.36 -16.17 19.80
CA GLY A 137 -5.17 -16.58 20.56
C GLY A 137 -4.98 -18.08 20.73
N HIS A 138 -5.38 -18.92 19.77
CA HIS A 138 -4.93 -20.32 19.76
C HIS A 138 -3.39 -20.34 19.79
N GLN A 139 -2.83 -20.86 20.87
CA GLN A 139 -1.41 -21.17 20.96
C GLN A 139 -1.21 -22.40 20.07
N ARG A 140 -0.66 -22.23 18.85
CA ARG A 140 -0.26 -23.37 18.02
C ARG A 140 0.78 -24.16 18.81
N VAL A 141 0.41 -25.34 19.29
CA VAL A 141 1.32 -26.22 20.03
C VAL A 141 2.07 -27.09 19.01
N ASP A 142 3.21 -26.59 18.55
CA ASP A 142 4.01 -27.25 17.51
C ASP A 142 4.70 -28.55 17.99
N ASN A 143 4.79 -28.80 19.30
CA ASN A 143 5.51 -29.95 19.85
C ASN A 143 4.70 -31.26 19.99
N LEU A 144 3.51 -31.35 19.39
CA LEU A 144 2.64 -32.54 19.49
C LEU A 144 2.57 -33.37 18.20
N SER A 145 2.18 -34.64 18.32
CA SER A 145 1.96 -35.57 17.19
C SER A 145 0.85 -35.06 16.23
N PRO A 146 0.95 -35.30 14.90
CA PRO A 146 0.03 -34.76 13.89
C PRO A 146 -1.46 -35.00 14.17
N ASN A 147 -1.79 -36.17 14.74
CA ASN A 147 -3.18 -36.50 15.08
C ASN A 147 -3.70 -35.66 16.27
N VAL A 148 -2.85 -35.34 17.24
CA VAL A 148 -3.22 -34.54 18.42
C VAL A 148 -3.28 -33.05 18.07
N ARG A 149 -2.42 -32.57 17.16
CA ARG A 149 -2.44 -31.18 16.65
C ARG A 149 -3.80 -30.80 16.05
N ARG A 150 -4.45 -31.71 15.30
CA ARG A 150 -5.79 -31.49 14.74
C ARG A 150 -6.87 -31.28 15.81
N TYR A 151 -6.76 -31.95 16.95
CA TYR A 151 -7.73 -31.80 18.05
C TYR A 151 -7.47 -30.56 18.92
N VAL A 152 -6.22 -30.10 19.01
CA VAL A 152 -5.82 -28.95 19.85
C VAL A 152 -6.00 -27.62 19.13
N ASN A 153 -5.86 -27.58 17.79
CA ASN A 153 -5.89 -26.35 17.00
C ASN A 153 -7.27 -26.04 16.36
N ALA A 154 -8.33 -26.79 16.71
CA ALA A 154 -9.67 -26.59 16.15
C ALA A 154 -10.31 -25.28 16.70
N PRO A 155 -10.69 -24.30 15.86
CA PRO A 155 -11.27 -23.04 16.32
C PRO A 155 -12.60 -23.26 17.03
N ALA A 156 -12.83 -22.49 18.09
CA ALA A 156 -14.05 -22.57 18.87
C ALA A 156 -15.31 -22.06 18.13
N PHE A 157 -15.15 -21.21 17.13
CA PHE A 157 -16.24 -20.54 16.42
C PHE A 157 -15.92 -20.29 14.95
N SER A 158 -16.97 -20.26 14.13
CA SER A 158 -16.95 -19.96 12.70
C SER A 158 -16.65 -18.47 12.45
N LEU A 159 -15.37 -18.18 12.17
CA LEU A 159 -14.88 -17.13 11.25
C LEU A 159 -14.86 -15.64 11.68
N GLN A 160 -15.09 -15.25 12.94
CA GLN A 160 -14.77 -13.88 13.40
C GLN A 160 -14.25 -13.84 14.84
N GLU A 161 -13.37 -12.87 15.15
CA GLU A 161 -12.97 -12.55 16.52
C GLU A 161 -14.20 -12.05 17.30
N ILE A 162 -14.67 -12.87 18.23
CA ILE A 162 -15.77 -12.48 19.11
C ILE A 162 -15.17 -11.96 20.41
N ARG A 163 -15.54 -10.72 20.76
CA ARG A 163 -15.23 -10.10 22.05
C ARG A 163 -16.33 -10.45 23.07
N LEU A 164 -15.91 -10.97 24.21
CA LEU A 164 -16.74 -11.44 25.31
C LEU A 164 -16.39 -10.64 26.56
N ALA A 165 -17.40 -10.23 27.32
CA ALA A 165 -17.23 -9.67 28.65
C ALA A 165 -17.32 -10.79 29.69
N VAL A 166 -16.40 -10.78 30.66
CA VAL A 166 -16.44 -11.68 31.83
C VAL A 166 -17.40 -11.09 32.85
N VAL A 167 -18.65 -11.56 32.87
CA VAL A 167 -19.70 -11.02 33.77
C VAL A 167 -19.42 -11.40 35.22
N SER A 168 -19.00 -12.64 35.44
CA SER A 168 -18.65 -13.14 36.78
C SER A 168 -17.67 -14.30 36.70
N ALA A 169 -16.82 -14.38 37.72
CA ALA A 169 -15.87 -15.46 37.94
C ALA A 169 -15.92 -15.88 39.42
N ALA A 170 -15.93 -17.19 39.66
CA ALA A 170 -15.89 -17.77 41.01
C ALA A 170 -14.64 -18.64 41.15
N PRO A 171 -13.79 -18.43 42.18
CA PRO A 171 -13.85 -17.40 43.23
C PRO A 171 -13.56 -15.98 42.71
N LYS A 172 -13.91 -14.94 43.49
CA LYS A 172 -13.60 -13.54 43.14
C LYS A 172 -12.08 -13.29 43.18
N GLY A 173 -11.55 -12.61 42.16
CA GLY A 173 -10.14 -12.29 42.00
C GLY A 173 -9.61 -12.76 40.65
N VAL A 174 -8.28 -12.84 40.52
CA VAL A 174 -7.61 -13.37 39.34
C VAL A 174 -7.76 -14.89 39.29
N VAL A 175 -8.43 -15.39 38.25
CA VAL A 175 -8.67 -16.82 38.04
C VAL A 175 -8.17 -17.30 36.69
N HIS A 176 -7.93 -18.60 36.54
CA HIS A 176 -7.70 -19.25 35.26
C HIS A 176 -8.70 -20.38 35.03
N ILE A 177 -8.97 -20.68 33.76
CA ILE A 177 -9.84 -21.78 33.35
C ILE A 177 -9.02 -23.07 33.30
N ASP A 178 -9.53 -24.12 33.96
CA ASP A 178 -8.95 -25.47 33.97
C ASP A 178 -9.95 -26.51 33.44
N GLU A 179 -9.61 -27.80 33.52
CA GLU A 179 -10.48 -28.90 33.08
C GLU A 179 -11.75 -29.06 33.95
N SER A 180 -11.77 -28.52 35.16
CA SER A 180 -12.88 -28.60 36.11
C SER A 180 -13.83 -27.39 36.06
N THR A 181 -13.42 -26.29 35.42
CA THR A 181 -14.22 -25.06 35.32
C THR A 181 -15.51 -25.26 34.51
N GLU A 182 -16.64 -24.83 35.07
CA GLU A 182 -17.92 -24.76 34.37
C GLU A 182 -18.04 -23.41 33.65
N ILE A 183 -18.24 -23.43 32.33
CA ILE A 183 -18.40 -22.21 31.52
C ILE A 183 -19.86 -22.06 31.12
N GLU A 184 -20.41 -20.88 31.38
CA GLU A 184 -21.74 -20.50 30.96
C GLU A 184 -21.66 -19.33 29.98
N LEU A 185 -22.30 -19.47 28.82
CA LEU A 185 -22.43 -18.40 27.84
C LEU A 185 -23.87 -17.88 27.86
N ARG A 186 -24.05 -16.62 28.25
CA ARG A 186 -25.36 -15.98 28.20
C ARG A 186 -25.69 -15.55 26.78
N SER A 187 -26.95 -15.68 26.40
CA SER A 187 -27.46 -15.36 25.06
C SER A 187 -27.79 -13.88 24.85
N GLU A 188 -27.91 -13.10 25.92
CA GLU A 188 -28.29 -11.68 25.89
C GLU A 188 -27.12 -10.78 26.27
N TYR A 189 -26.99 -9.67 25.55
CA TYR A 189 -26.07 -8.57 25.83
C TYR A 189 -26.48 -7.88 27.14
N GLU A 190 -25.54 -7.75 28.08
CA GLU A 190 -25.72 -6.97 29.30
C GLU A 190 -24.79 -5.76 29.19
N GLU A 191 -25.34 -4.54 29.20
CA GLU A 191 -24.52 -3.32 29.11
C GLU A 191 -23.50 -3.32 30.25
N PRO A 192 -22.18 -3.36 29.96
CA PRO A 192 -21.20 -3.07 30.97
C PRO A 192 -21.42 -1.61 31.39
N ARG A 193 -21.89 -1.40 32.63
CA ARG A 193 -21.92 -0.07 33.23
C ARG A 193 -20.48 0.42 33.28
N GLU A 194 -20.14 1.38 32.43
CA GLU A 194 -18.85 2.09 32.34
C GLU A 194 -17.67 1.37 31.66
N SER A 195 -17.83 0.92 30.42
CA SER A 195 -16.68 0.78 29.50
C SER A 195 -17.01 1.38 28.14
N ARG A 196 -16.36 2.50 27.80
CA ARG A 196 -16.37 3.07 26.46
C ARG A 196 -15.96 1.97 25.47
N ARG A 197 -16.75 1.81 24.41
CA ARG A 197 -16.56 0.76 23.40
C ARG A 197 -15.23 1.01 22.68
N ALA A 198 -14.21 0.23 22.98
CA ALA A 198 -12.99 0.22 22.19
C ALA A 198 -13.25 -0.56 20.89
N ASP A 199 -14.03 -0.01 19.95
CA ASP A 199 -14.41 -0.71 18.71
C ASP A 199 -13.20 -1.00 17.80
N VAL A 200 -12.19 -0.12 17.78
CA VAL A 200 -10.96 -0.24 16.97
C VAL A 200 -9.76 0.31 17.76
N THR A 201 -8.67 -0.45 17.85
CA THR A 201 -7.42 -0.03 18.51
C THR A 201 -6.26 0.10 17.51
N TYR A 202 -5.11 0.66 17.91
CA TYR A 202 -3.92 0.69 17.06
C TYR A 202 -3.45 -0.71 16.64
N ASP A 203 -3.72 -1.73 17.47
CA ASP A 203 -3.35 -3.11 17.17
C ASP A 203 -4.22 -3.71 16.05
N ASP A 204 -5.34 -3.08 15.72
CA ASP A 204 -6.23 -3.45 14.62
C ASP A 204 -5.85 -2.75 13.29
N ILE A 205 -4.74 -2.00 13.28
CA ILE A 205 -4.21 -1.28 12.12
C ILE A 205 -2.80 -1.77 11.82
N GLY A 206 -2.58 -2.25 10.59
CA GLY A 206 -1.27 -2.73 10.13
C GLY A 206 -0.66 -1.81 9.08
N GLY A 207 0.67 -1.78 8.99
CA GLY A 207 1.41 -1.12 7.91
C GLY A 207 1.42 0.40 7.96
N MET A 208 1.06 1.02 9.09
CA MET A 208 0.95 2.48 9.24
C MET A 208 1.81 3.05 10.37
N GLY A 209 2.90 2.38 10.77
CA GLY A 209 3.70 2.78 11.95
C GLY A 209 4.09 4.27 11.96
N GLN A 210 4.71 4.76 10.87
CA GLN A 210 5.10 6.18 10.77
C GLN A 210 3.92 7.14 10.80
N THR A 211 2.82 6.80 10.13
CA THR A 211 1.58 7.59 10.09
C THR A 211 0.94 7.65 11.48
N ILE A 212 0.96 6.54 12.22
CA ILE A 212 0.47 6.45 13.59
C ILE A 212 1.30 7.35 14.49
N ASP A 213 2.64 7.28 14.43
CA ASP A 213 3.52 8.11 15.26
C ASP A 213 3.28 9.62 15.02
N GLN A 214 3.14 10.02 13.75
CA GLN A 214 2.77 11.39 13.39
C GLN A 214 1.42 11.81 14.01
N LEU A 215 0.40 10.94 13.94
CA LEU A 215 -0.90 11.22 14.55
C LEU A 215 -0.84 11.26 16.07
N ARG A 216 0.01 10.45 16.71
CA ARG A 216 0.21 10.52 18.17
C ARG A 216 0.76 11.88 18.57
N GLU A 217 1.77 12.37 17.85
CA GLU A 217 2.37 13.67 18.14
C GLU A 217 1.40 14.83 17.94
N MET A 218 0.59 14.76 16.88
CA MET A 218 -0.29 15.87 16.48
C MET A 218 -1.67 15.83 17.12
N VAL A 219 -2.20 14.67 17.51
CA VAL A 219 -3.56 14.52 18.00
C VAL A 219 -3.57 14.01 19.45
N GLU A 220 -2.86 12.93 19.73
CA GLU A 220 -2.89 12.30 21.07
C GLU A 220 -2.21 13.16 22.13
N LEU A 221 -1.03 13.72 21.84
CA LEU A 221 -0.29 14.55 22.80
C LEU A 221 -1.09 15.81 23.23
N PRO A 222 -1.67 16.62 22.32
CA PRO A 222 -2.50 17.74 22.71
C PRO A 222 -3.72 17.38 23.56
N LEU A 223 -4.37 16.26 23.26
CA LEU A 223 -5.59 15.85 23.95
C LEU A 223 -5.30 15.27 25.35
N ARG A 224 -4.24 14.48 25.48
CA ARG A 224 -3.89 13.80 26.74
C ARG A 224 -3.04 14.67 27.68
N TYR A 225 -2.17 15.50 27.13
CA TYR A 225 -1.26 16.35 27.91
C TYR A 225 -1.33 17.85 27.50
N PRO A 226 -2.49 18.52 27.64
CA PRO A 226 -2.64 19.93 27.25
C PRO A 226 -1.67 20.87 27.98
N GLU A 227 -1.29 20.52 29.22
CA GLU A 227 -0.38 21.31 30.05
C GLU A 227 0.99 21.53 29.43
N LEU A 228 1.48 20.58 28.61
CA LEU A 228 2.77 20.69 27.93
C LEU A 228 2.74 21.87 26.94
N PHE A 229 1.69 21.97 26.14
CA PHE A 229 1.51 23.04 25.15
C PHE A 229 1.28 24.39 25.82
N GLN A 230 0.50 24.41 26.91
CA GLN A 230 0.26 25.63 27.70
C GLN A 230 1.55 26.19 28.31
N ARG A 231 2.43 25.32 28.84
CA ARG A 231 3.72 25.75 29.40
C ARG A 231 4.71 26.22 28.34
N LEU A 232 4.70 25.57 27.17
CA LEU A 232 5.55 25.97 26.04
C LEU A 232 5.04 27.23 25.34
N GLY A 233 3.78 27.64 25.57
CA GLY A 233 3.18 28.79 24.92
C GLY A 233 2.95 28.59 23.43
N VAL A 234 2.80 27.34 23.00
CA VAL A 234 2.58 26.96 21.59
C VAL A 234 1.15 26.44 21.45
N ASP A 235 0.42 26.93 20.44
CA ASP A 235 -0.90 26.40 20.12
C ASP A 235 -0.77 25.00 19.52
N PRO A 236 -1.57 24.02 19.98
CA PRO A 236 -1.62 22.70 19.35
C PRO A 236 -2.20 22.81 17.93
N PRO A 237 -1.86 21.84 17.03
CA PRO A 237 -2.43 21.81 15.69
C PRO A 237 -3.94 21.62 15.76
N LYS A 238 -4.67 22.42 14.97
CA LYS A 238 -6.15 22.41 14.98
C LYS A 238 -6.74 21.42 13.99
N GLY A 239 -6.02 21.14 12.90
CA GLY A 239 -6.52 20.29 11.84
C GLY A 239 -5.45 19.42 11.18
N VAL A 240 -5.79 18.15 10.98
CA VAL A 240 -4.97 17.18 10.26
C VAL A 240 -5.71 16.72 9.00
N LEU A 241 -5.09 16.83 7.84
CA LEU A 241 -5.61 16.32 6.56
C LEU A 241 -4.92 15.00 6.21
N LEU A 242 -5.65 13.90 6.26
CA LEU A 242 -5.24 12.58 5.80
C LEU A 242 -5.55 12.45 4.31
N HIS A 243 -4.54 12.19 3.48
CA HIS A 243 -4.77 11.97 2.04
C HIS A 243 -4.04 10.74 1.49
N GLY A 244 -4.49 10.22 0.34
CA GLY A 244 -3.91 9.05 -0.32
C GLY A 244 -4.98 8.13 -0.94
N PRO A 245 -4.63 6.96 -1.47
CA PRO A 245 -5.58 6.10 -2.17
C PRO A 245 -6.79 5.65 -1.30
N PRO A 246 -7.95 5.39 -1.93
CA PRO A 246 -9.11 4.82 -1.24
C PRO A 246 -8.80 3.41 -0.73
N GLY A 247 -9.48 2.99 0.35
CA GLY A 247 -9.30 1.64 0.90
C GLY A 247 -8.00 1.43 1.69
N THR A 248 -7.21 2.48 1.93
CA THR A 248 -6.04 2.41 2.81
C THR A 248 -6.41 2.33 4.28
N GLY A 249 -7.60 2.79 4.69
CA GLY A 249 -8.09 2.66 6.08
C GLY A 249 -8.06 3.96 6.90
N LYS A 250 -8.05 5.14 6.25
CA LYS A 250 -8.04 6.47 6.90
C LYS A 250 -9.12 6.62 7.99
N THR A 251 -10.34 6.18 7.72
CA THR A 251 -11.48 6.23 8.66
C THR A 251 -11.24 5.32 9.88
N ARG A 252 -10.63 4.14 9.69
CA ARG A 252 -10.26 3.24 10.80
C ARG A 252 -9.15 3.83 11.65
N LEU A 253 -8.16 4.48 11.01
CA LEU A 253 -7.06 5.16 11.68
C LEU A 253 -7.55 6.28 12.60
N ALA A 254 -8.43 7.15 12.11
CA ALA A 254 -9.00 8.21 12.95
C ALA A 254 -9.82 7.68 14.13
N ARG A 255 -10.59 6.60 13.92
CA ARG A 255 -11.33 5.94 15.01
C ARG A 255 -10.40 5.34 16.07
N ALA A 256 -9.30 4.72 15.67
CA ALA A 256 -8.32 4.17 16.62
C ALA A 256 -7.66 5.27 17.45
N VAL A 257 -7.30 6.40 16.82
CA VAL A 257 -6.70 7.56 17.52
C VAL A 257 -7.67 8.12 18.57
N ALA A 258 -8.97 8.22 18.25
CA ALA A 258 -9.98 8.70 19.19
C ALA A 258 -10.13 7.79 20.41
N ASN A 259 -10.18 6.47 20.17
CA ASN A 259 -10.27 5.49 21.23
C ASN A 259 -9.03 5.47 22.14
N GLU A 260 -7.82 5.60 21.59
CA GLU A 260 -6.60 5.64 22.40
C GLU A 260 -6.44 6.97 23.15
N SER A 261 -6.93 8.08 22.58
CA SER A 261 -6.90 9.40 23.22
C SER A 261 -8.01 9.61 24.26
N ASP A 262 -8.88 8.62 24.47
CA ASP A 262 -10.06 8.71 25.36
C ASP A 262 -10.98 9.91 25.02
N ALA A 263 -11.05 10.27 23.74
CA ALA A 263 -11.76 11.43 23.21
C ALA A 263 -13.06 11.03 22.49
N GLU A 264 -14.10 11.87 22.60
CA GLU A 264 -15.39 11.61 21.95
C GLU A 264 -15.27 11.75 20.42
N PHE A 265 -15.76 10.76 19.66
CA PHE A 265 -15.58 10.70 18.21
C PHE A 265 -16.84 11.10 17.44
N PHE A 266 -16.78 12.23 16.72
CA PHE A 266 -17.85 12.71 15.86
C PHE A 266 -17.52 12.45 14.39
N LEU A 267 -18.33 11.61 13.71
CA LEU A 267 -18.17 11.30 12.29
C LEU A 267 -19.08 12.18 11.43
N ILE A 268 -18.49 12.85 10.45
CA ILE A 268 -19.15 13.55 9.36
C ILE A 268 -18.76 12.88 8.05
N ASN A 269 -19.73 12.32 7.33
CA ASN A 269 -19.52 11.85 5.96
C ASN A 269 -19.89 12.97 4.98
N GLY A 270 -18.96 13.38 4.11
CA GLY A 270 -19.16 14.49 3.18
C GLY A 270 -20.46 14.42 2.36
N PRO A 271 -20.77 13.29 1.70
CA PRO A 271 -22.00 13.12 0.94
C PRO A 271 -23.28 13.20 1.78
N GLU A 272 -23.24 12.78 3.06
CA GLU A 272 -24.42 12.78 3.94
C GLU A 272 -24.82 14.18 4.42
N ILE A 273 -23.87 15.12 4.41
CA ILE A 273 -24.15 16.53 4.72
C ILE A 273 -24.78 17.26 3.54
N MET A 274 -24.59 16.79 2.31
CA MET A 274 -25.14 17.39 1.09
C MET A 274 -26.65 17.09 0.95
N GLY A 275 -27.47 17.73 1.80
CA GLY A 275 -28.93 17.63 1.78
C GLY A 275 -29.56 18.41 0.63
N SER A 276 -30.79 18.05 0.28
CA SER A 276 -31.56 18.71 -0.79
C SER A 276 -32.20 20.04 -0.37
N ALA A 277 -32.27 20.34 0.94
CA ALA A 277 -32.92 21.55 1.46
C ALA A 277 -31.92 22.68 1.75
N TYR A 278 -32.35 23.92 1.47
CA TYR A 278 -31.53 25.12 1.62
C TYR A 278 -31.13 25.36 3.09
N GLY A 279 -29.83 25.39 3.38
CA GLY A 279 -29.28 25.75 4.69
C GLY A 279 -29.28 24.62 5.75
N GLU A 280 -29.84 23.45 5.45
CA GLU A 280 -29.86 22.30 6.36
C GLU A 280 -28.43 21.76 6.59
N SER A 281 -27.63 21.68 5.52
CA SER A 281 -26.22 21.27 5.55
C SER A 281 -25.36 22.16 6.45
N GLU A 282 -25.57 23.48 6.37
CA GLU A 282 -24.84 24.47 7.18
C GLU A 282 -25.19 24.36 8.67
N LYS A 283 -26.49 24.18 8.95
CA LYS A 283 -27.00 24.02 10.32
C LYS A 283 -26.47 22.73 10.96
N ARG A 284 -26.53 21.61 10.23
CA ARG A 284 -26.05 20.31 10.70
C ARG A 284 -24.55 20.33 11.00
N LEU A 285 -23.76 20.98 10.14
CA LEU A 285 -22.33 21.14 10.39
C LEU A 285 -22.07 21.95 11.68
N ARG A 286 -22.83 23.01 11.92
CA ARG A 286 -22.72 23.82 13.13
C ARG A 286 -23.11 23.04 14.39
N GLU A 287 -24.21 22.31 14.34
CA GLU A 287 -24.68 21.47 15.45
C GLU A 287 -23.63 20.45 15.88
N VAL A 288 -22.99 19.76 14.93
CA VAL A 288 -21.94 18.78 15.23
C VAL A 288 -20.73 19.43 15.91
N PHE A 289 -20.29 20.61 15.45
CA PHE A 289 -19.17 21.33 16.09
C PHE A 289 -19.53 21.86 17.48
N GLU A 290 -20.76 22.31 17.69
CA GLU A 290 -21.25 22.72 19.01
C GLU A 290 -21.35 21.55 20.00
N GLU A 291 -21.81 20.38 19.56
CA GLU A 291 -21.84 19.15 20.35
C GLU A 291 -20.42 18.68 20.69
N ALA A 292 -19.51 18.68 19.72
CA ALA A 292 -18.11 18.34 19.92
C ALA A 292 -17.44 19.27 20.95
N THR A 293 -17.77 20.56 20.94
CA THR A 293 -17.25 21.52 21.91
C THR A 293 -17.74 21.25 23.33
N LYS A 294 -19.00 20.80 23.49
CA LYS A 294 -19.55 20.43 24.79
C LYS A 294 -18.99 19.11 25.32
N ALA A 295 -18.60 18.19 24.44
CA ALA A 295 -18.09 16.86 24.77
C ALA A 295 -16.54 16.78 24.83
N SER A 296 -15.85 17.91 25.06
CA SER A 296 -14.39 17.98 25.12
C SER A 296 -13.78 17.07 26.21
N PRO A 297 -12.69 16.33 25.94
CA PRO A 297 -11.91 16.28 24.70
C PRO A 297 -12.61 15.49 23.58
N SER A 298 -12.59 16.02 22.35
CA SER A 298 -13.31 15.43 21.21
C SER A 298 -12.52 15.52 19.90
N ILE A 299 -12.81 14.58 18.99
CA ILE A 299 -12.26 14.52 17.65
C ILE A 299 -13.41 14.60 16.64
N VAL A 300 -13.36 15.59 15.75
CA VAL A 300 -14.30 15.73 14.63
C VAL A 300 -13.62 15.15 13.38
N PHE A 301 -14.12 14.03 12.89
CA PHE A 301 -13.63 13.39 11.68
C PHE A 301 -14.55 13.66 10.49
N ILE A 302 -14.00 14.27 9.44
CA ILE A 302 -14.68 14.58 8.18
C ILE A 302 -14.15 13.64 7.09
N ASP A 303 -14.96 12.66 6.68
CA ASP A 303 -14.63 11.79 5.55
C ASP A 303 -15.07 12.42 4.22
N GLU A 304 -14.31 12.15 3.15
CA GLU A 304 -14.53 12.69 1.80
C GLU A 304 -14.74 14.22 1.80
N ILE A 305 -13.82 14.95 2.44
CA ILE A 305 -13.91 16.41 2.57
C ILE A 305 -13.96 17.13 1.20
N ASP A 306 -13.44 16.51 0.15
CA ASP A 306 -13.53 17.03 -1.22
C ASP A 306 -14.96 17.15 -1.75
N SER A 307 -15.92 16.43 -1.15
CA SER A 307 -17.35 16.57 -1.46
C SER A 307 -17.98 17.83 -0.86
N ILE A 308 -17.49 18.28 0.31
CA ILE A 308 -18.04 19.45 1.02
C ILE A 308 -17.23 20.72 0.79
N ALA A 309 -15.95 20.59 0.44
CA ALA A 309 -15.04 21.71 0.24
C ALA A 309 -14.25 21.67 -1.10
N PRO A 310 -14.95 21.56 -2.25
CA PRO A 310 -14.33 21.64 -3.56
C PRO A 310 -13.73 23.04 -3.85
N LYS A 311 -12.79 23.11 -4.80
CA LYS A 311 -12.22 24.37 -5.28
C LYS A 311 -13.30 25.33 -5.81
N ARG A 312 -13.34 26.56 -5.28
CA ARG A 312 -14.29 27.63 -5.64
C ARG A 312 -14.43 27.92 -7.14
N GLY A 313 -13.35 27.73 -7.91
CA GLY A 313 -13.32 27.97 -9.36
C GLY A 313 -13.97 26.87 -10.20
N GLN A 314 -14.14 25.66 -9.66
CA GLN A 314 -14.70 24.50 -10.38
C GLN A 314 -16.19 24.28 -10.10
N VAL A 315 -16.78 25.06 -9.20
CA VAL A 315 -18.15 24.86 -8.71
C VAL A 315 -19.08 25.97 -9.17
N SER A 316 -20.14 25.57 -9.87
CA SER A 316 -21.25 26.46 -10.26
C SER A 316 -22.30 26.64 -9.14
N GLY A 317 -22.40 25.72 -8.18
CA GLY A 317 -23.39 25.76 -7.09
C GLY A 317 -23.09 26.77 -5.98
N GLU A 318 -24.06 27.61 -5.61
CA GLU A 318 -23.94 28.55 -4.47
C GLU A 318 -24.02 27.87 -3.10
N ALA A 319 -24.68 26.71 -3.00
CA ALA A 319 -24.80 25.96 -1.75
C ALA A 319 -23.45 25.42 -1.27
N GLU A 320 -22.67 24.82 -2.17
CA GLU A 320 -21.33 24.31 -1.89
C GLU A 320 -20.37 25.43 -1.44
N LYS A 321 -20.39 26.59 -2.12
CA LYS A 321 -19.58 27.75 -1.74
C LYS A 321 -19.88 28.24 -0.33
N ARG A 322 -21.16 28.21 0.08
CA ARG A 322 -21.57 28.58 1.43
C ARG A 322 -21.14 27.55 2.47
N LEU A 323 -21.23 26.26 2.15
CA LEU A 323 -20.76 25.20 3.03
C LEU A 323 -19.25 25.30 3.29
N VAL A 324 -18.45 25.58 2.24
CA VAL A 324 -17.01 25.85 2.38
C VAL A 324 -16.79 27.04 3.30
N ALA A 325 -17.49 28.16 3.08
CA ALA A 325 -17.37 29.35 3.92
C ALA A 325 -17.73 29.06 5.40
N GLN A 326 -18.81 28.31 5.65
CA GLN A 326 -19.21 27.92 6.98
C GLN A 326 -18.17 27.04 7.68
N LEU A 327 -17.59 26.05 6.97
CA LEU A 327 -16.52 25.22 7.52
C LEU A 327 -15.28 26.05 7.88
N LEU A 328 -14.90 27.01 7.01
CA LEU A 328 -13.80 27.94 7.30
C LEU A 328 -14.06 28.75 8.58
N THR A 329 -15.27 29.29 8.73
CA THR A 329 -15.66 30.03 9.93
C THR A 329 -15.64 29.17 11.19
N LEU A 330 -16.08 27.91 11.10
CA LEU A 330 -16.04 26.97 12.23
C LEU A 330 -14.60 26.67 12.64
N MET A 331 -13.71 26.38 11.68
CA MET A 331 -12.29 26.11 11.96
C MET A 331 -11.58 27.32 12.57
N ASP A 332 -11.81 28.53 12.05
CA ASP A 332 -11.22 29.76 12.58
C ASP A 332 -11.77 30.11 13.98
N GLY A 333 -13.02 29.72 14.26
CA GLY A 333 -13.70 29.92 15.53
C GLY A 333 -13.34 28.92 16.63
N LEU A 334 -12.53 27.89 16.35
CA LEU A 334 -12.06 26.94 17.36
C LEU A 334 -11.05 27.61 18.30
N GLU A 335 -11.44 27.80 19.56
CA GLU A 335 -10.52 28.26 20.60
C GLU A 335 -9.54 27.15 20.99
N SER A 336 -8.25 27.48 21.17
CA SER A 336 -7.21 26.50 21.58
C SER A 336 -7.50 25.83 22.94
N ARG A 337 -8.40 26.40 23.75
CA ARG A 337 -8.82 25.85 25.05
C ARG A 337 -9.88 24.76 24.95
N ALA A 338 -10.52 24.58 23.79
CA ALA A 338 -11.63 23.65 23.64
C ALA A 338 -11.17 22.18 23.54
N ASN A 339 -9.85 21.89 23.45
CA ASN A 339 -9.28 20.56 23.26
C ASN A 339 -10.02 19.74 22.17
N ILE A 340 -10.26 20.37 21.02
CA ILE A 340 -10.90 19.76 19.85
C ILE A 340 -9.87 19.68 18.75
N VAL A 341 -9.76 18.51 18.12
CA VAL A 341 -8.93 18.31 16.93
C VAL A 341 -9.83 17.89 15.76
N VAL A 342 -9.66 18.53 14.60
CA VAL A 342 -10.40 18.18 13.39
C VAL A 342 -9.52 17.34 12.47
N ILE A 343 -9.97 16.15 12.11
CA ILE A 343 -9.27 15.28 11.17
C ILE A 343 -10.12 15.18 9.91
N ALA A 344 -9.56 15.50 8.75
CA ALA A 344 -10.25 15.33 7.47
C ALA A 344 -9.57 14.26 6.63
N ALA A 345 -10.34 13.50 5.86
CA ALA A 345 -9.84 12.50 4.94
C ALA A 345 -10.27 12.80 3.49
N THR A 346 -9.34 12.65 2.55
CA THR A 346 -9.64 12.75 1.12
C THR A 346 -8.77 11.79 0.31
N ASN A 347 -9.25 11.42 -0.88
CA ASN A 347 -8.42 10.74 -1.88
C ASN A 347 -7.84 11.71 -2.91
N ARG A 348 -8.30 12.98 -2.91
CA ARG A 348 -8.00 14.01 -3.91
C ARG A 348 -7.63 15.34 -3.24
N PRO A 349 -6.41 15.45 -2.66
CA PRO A 349 -5.99 16.69 -1.98
C PRO A 349 -5.98 17.91 -2.91
N GLU A 350 -5.84 17.70 -4.23
CA GLU A 350 -5.88 18.76 -5.23
C GLU A 350 -7.28 19.32 -5.50
N ALA A 351 -8.34 18.61 -5.12
CA ALA A 351 -9.73 19.01 -5.31
C ALA A 351 -10.22 19.95 -4.20
N ILE A 352 -9.53 19.99 -3.06
CA ILE A 352 -9.90 20.78 -1.89
C ILE A 352 -9.55 22.26 -2.09
N ASP A 353 -10.39 23.15 -1.53
CA ASP A 353 -10.12 24.59 -1.44
C ASP A 353 -8.79 24.89 -0.72
N GLU A 354 -7.90 25.64 -1.38
CA GLU A 354 -6.58 25.99 -0.86
C GLU A 354 -6.63 26.79 0.45
N ALA A 355 -7.73 27.49 0.74
CA ALA A 355 -7.89 28.21 1.99
C ALA A 355 -7.97 27.27 3.20
N LEU A 356 -8.46 26.04 3.04
CA LEU A 356 -8.51 25.04 4.10
C LEU A 356 -7.13 24.48 4.45
N ARG A 357 -6.20 24.46 3.47
CA ARG A 357 -4.82 23.96 3.60
C ARG A 357 -3.84 25.00 4.18
N ARG A 358 -4.33 26.16 4.61
CA ARG A 358 -3.49 27.23 5.18
C ARG A 358 -3.22 26.97 6.67
N PRO A 359 -2.06 27.42 7.19
CA PRO A 359 -1.75 27.33 8.61
C PRO A 359 -2.86 27.93 9.48
N GLY A 360 -3.20 27.22 10.57
CA GLY A 360 -4.32 27.55 11.48
C GLY A 360 -5.62 26.80 11.19
N ARG A 361 -5.70 26.03 10.09
CA ARG A 361 -6.84 25.16 9.72
C ARG A 361 -6.35 23.71 9.58
N PHE A 362 -6.20 23.19 8.36
CA PHE A 362 -5.43 21.96 8.12
C PHE A 362 -3.97 22.34 7.90
N ASP A 363 -3.28 22.60 8.99
CA ASP A 363 -1.88 22.96 9.02
C ASP A 363 -0.95 21.76 8.80
N ARG A 364 -1.49 20.53 8.92
CA ARG A 364 -0.74 19.29 8.78
C ARG A 364 -1.38 18.37 7.75
N GLU A 365 -0.57 17.93 6.79
CA GLU A 365 -0.96 16.95 5.77
C GLU A 365 -0.20 15.66 6.00
N ILE A 366 -0.92 14.55 6.11
CA ILE A 366 -0.34 13.22 6.30
C ILE A 366 -0.70 12.35 5.10
N VAL A 367 0.34 11.84 4.44
CA VAL A 367 0.20 10.90 3.33
C VAL A 367 -0.04 9.50 3.90
N VAL A 368 -1.22 8.94 3.67
CA VAL A 368 -1.55 7.53 3.93
C VAL A 368 -1.38 6.76 2.61
N GLY A 369 -0.16 6.23 2.42
CA GLY A 369 0.25 5.53 1.21
C GLY A 369 -0.23 4.07 1.13
N VAL A 370 0.18 3.39 0.06
CA VAL A 370 0.01 1.94 -0.09
C VAL A 370 0.99 1.23 0.85
N PRO A 371 0.58 0.19 1.58
CA PRO A 371 1.46 -0.51 2.51
C PRO A 371 2.63 -1.21 1.80
N ASP A 372 3.79 -1.18 2.45
CA ASP A 372 4.99 -1.92 2.05
C ASP A 372 4.83 -3.43 2.32
N GLU A 373 5.82 -4.25 1.96
CA GLU A 373 5.73 -5.71 2.16
C GLU A 373 5.49 -6.09 3.64
N ARG A 374 6.18 -5.42 4.57
CA ARG A 374 6.01 -5.63 6.01
C ARG A 374 4.61 -5.24 6.46
N GLY A 375 4.12 -4.07 6.04
CA GLY A 375 2.78 -3.61 6.32
C GLY A 375 1.69 -4.51 5.74
N ARG A 376 1.88 -5.03 4.53
CA ARG A 376 0.95 -6.02 3.95
C ARG A 376 0.91 -7.31 4.75
N ARG A 377 2.06 -7.80 5.23
CA ARG A 377 2.13 -8.96 6.13
C ARG A 377 1.37 -8.68 7.43
N GLU A 378 1.54 -7.51 8.04
CA GLU A 378 0.82 -7.11 9.26
C GLU A 378 -0.70 -7.06 9.02
N ILE A 379 -1.14 -6.43 7.92
CA ILE A 379 -2.56 -6.35 7.54
C ILE A 379 -3.15 -7.74 7.30
N LEU A 380 -2.44 -8.61 6.57
CA LEU A 380 -2.82 -10.00 6.38
C LEU A 380 -2.91 -10.73 7.73
N GLY A 381 -1.95 -10.51 8.63
CA GLY A 381 -1.97 -11.03 9.99
C GLY A 381 -3.23 -10.63 10.74
N ILE A 382 -3.59 -9.34 10.72
CA ILE A 382 -4.81 -8.81 11.35
C ILE A 382 -6.07 -9.47 10.78
N HIS A 383 -6.20 -9.55 9.46
CA HIS A 383 -7.38 -10.14 8.83
C HIS A 383 -7.47 -11.65 8.96
N THR A 384 -6.35 -12.34 9.19
CA THR A 384 -6.30 -13.79 9.37
C THR A 384 -6.35 -14.24 10.82
N ARG A 385 -6.31 -13.33 11.81
CA ARG A 385 -6.35 -13.68 13.26
C ARG A 385 -7.50 -14.62 13.64
N GLY A 386 -8.68 -14.41 13.06
CA GLY A 386 -9.89 -15.20 13.34
C GLY A 386 -10.14 -16.35 12.37
N MET A 387 -9.20 -16.61 11.44
CA MET A 387 -9.38 -17.60 10.37
C MET A 387 -8.58 -18.88 10.68
N PRO A 388 -9.19 -20.07 10.53
CA PRO A 388 -8.44 -21.33 10.58
C PRO A 388 -7.54 -21.44 9.35
N LEU A 389 -6.26 -21.08 9.49
CA LEU A 389 -5.25 -21.28 8.44
C LEU A 389 -4.62 -22.67 8.56
N ALA A 390 -4.47 -23.35 7.42
CA ALA A 390 -3.68 -24.56 7.31
C ALA A 390 -2.16 -24.26 7.39
N ASP A 391 -1.35 -25.30 7.60
CA ASP A 391 0.10 -25.18 7.82
C ASP A 391 0.87 -24.74 6.56
N ASP A 392 0.26 -24.89 5.38
CA ASP A 392 0.81 -24.51 4.08
C ASP A 392 0.68 -23.01 3.77
N VAL A 393 -0.01 -22.23 4.60
CA VAL A 393 -0.22 -20.79 4.38
C VAL A 393 0.90 -19.97 5.00
N GLU A 394 1.80 -19.47 4.16
CA GLU A 394 2.85 -18.53 4.55
C GLU A 394 2.46 -17.08 4.25
N LEU A 395 2.16 -16.28 5.29
CA LEU A 395 1.81 -14.86 5.13
C LEU A 395 2.93 -14.03 4.49
N ALA A 396 4.19 -14.42 4.68
CA ALA A 396 5.35 -13.77 4.07
C ALA A 396 5.48 -14.06 2.56
N GLU A 397 4.96 -15.19 2.08
CA GLU A 397 4.84 -15.44 0.65
C GLU A 397 3.72 -14.57 0.06
N LEU A 398 2.55 -14.56 0.71
CA LEU A 398 1.40 -13.77 0.26
C LEU A 398 1.69 -12.27 0.20
N SER A 399 2.44 -11.71 1.17
CA SER A 399 2.84 -10.29 1.17
C SER A 399 3.74 -9.92 -0.02
N ARG A 400 4.57 -10.84 -0.51
CA ARG A 400 5.42 -10.65 -1.69
C ARG A 400 4.61 -10.70 -2.99
N THR A 401 3.61 -11.57 -3.07
CA THR A 401 2.77 -11.72 -4.27
C THR A 401 1.68 -10.65 -4.40
N THR A 402 1.27 -10.01 -3.29
CA THR A 402 0.19 -9.02 -3.24
C THR A 402 0.68 -7.59 -3.47
N TYR A 403 1.48 -7.39 -4.52
CA TYR A 403 2.04 -6.08 -4.81
C TYR A 403 0.94 -5.03 -5.10
N GLY A 404 1.02 -3.86 -4.47
CA GLY A 404 0.09 -2.74 -4.70
C GLY A 404 -1.32 -2.92 -4.10
N PHE A 405 -1.57 -4.00 -3.35
CA PHE A 405 -2.82 -4.17 -2.62
C PHE A 405 -2.91 -3.16 -1.47
N VAL A 406 -4.07 -2.50 -1.34
CA VAL A 406 -4.38 -1.69 -0.15
C VAL A 406 -5.02 -2.55 0.94
N GLY A 407 -5.19 -1.99 2.15
CA GLY A 407 -5.79 -2.72 3.27
C GLY A 407 -7.17 -3.31 2.96
N ALA A 408 -8.01 -2.57 2.23
CA ALA A 408 -9.30 -3.07 1.77
C ALA A 408 -9.18 -4.24 0.75
N ASP A 409 -8.17 -4.23 -0.11
CA ASP A 409 -7.94 -5.32 -1.07
C ASP A 409 -7.45 -6.58 -0.36
N LEU A 410 -6.56 -6.44 0.63
CA LEU A 410 -6.10 -7.56 1.45
C LEU A 410 -7.26 -8.14 2.28
N ALA A 411 -8.14 -7.29 2.81
CA ALA A 411 -9.37 -7.73 3.47
C ALA A 411 -10.33 -8.46 2.52
N ALA A 412 -10.41 -8.02 1.26
CA ALA A 412 -11.19 -8.69 0.23
C ALA A 412 -10.56 -10.03 -0.17
N LEU A 413 -9.23 -10.09 -0.25
CA LEU A 413 -8.47 -11.31 -0.55
C LEU A 413 -8.69 -12.39 0.50
N THR A 414 -8.54 -12.05 1.79
CA THR A 414 -8.79 -13.01 2.88
C THR A 414 -10.24 -13.46 2.91
N ARG A 415 -11.20 -12.56 2.64
CA ARG A 415 -12.62 -12.90 2.54
C ARG A 415 -12.91 -13.84 1.37
N GLU A 416 -12.37 -13.58 0.18
CA GLU A 416 -12.58 -14.47 -0.98
C GLU A 416 -11.91 -15.83 -0.75
N ALA A 417 -10.72 -15.87 -0.11
CA ALA A 417 -10.09 -17.14 0.28
C ALA A 417 -10.95 -17.95 1.26
N ALA A 418 -11.60 -17.27 2.23
CA ALA A 418 -12.57 -17.92 3.12
C ALA A 418 -13.79 -18.45 2.36
N ILE A 419 -14.31 -17.69 1.39
CA ILE A 419 -15.43 -18.11 0.54
C ILE A 419 -15.03 -19.32 -0.32
N GLU A 420 -13.81 -19.37 -0.83
CA GLU A 420 -13.33 -20.51 -1.63
C GLU A 420 -13.22 -21.78 -0.77
N ALA A 421 -12.73 -21.65 0.47
CA ALA A 421 -12.75 -22.74 1.44
C ALA A 421 -14.18 -23.21 1.74
N VAL A 422 -15.16 -22.30 1.83
CA VAL A 422 -16.58 -22.64 1.97
C VAL A 422 -17.11 -23.34 0.72
N ARG A 423 -16.82 -22.84 -0.49
CA ARG A 423 -17.23 -23.46 -1.77
C ARG A 423 -16.74 -24.89 -1.91
N ARG A 424 -15.53 -25.20 -1.41
CA ARG A 424 -14.98 -26.56 -1.37
C ARG A 424 -15.81 -27.50 -0.49
N ILE A 425 -16.43 -26.99 0.57
CA ILE A 425 -17.19 -27.79 1.53
C ILE A 425 -18.69 -27.81 1.19
N MET A 426 -19.21 -26.80 0.50
CA MET A 426 -20.63 -26.71 0.10
C MET A 426 -21.21 -28.01 -0.49
N PRO A 427 -20.53 -28.76 -1.39
CA PRO A 427 -21.06 -30.01 -1.92
C PRO A 427 -21.27 -31.13 -0.88
N ARG A 428 -20.69 -31.00 0.31
CA ARG A 428 -20.80 -31.96 1.42
C ARG A 428 -21.85 -31.57 2.46
N ILE A 429 -22.45 -30.40 2.34
CA ILE A 429 -23.45 -29.88 3.29
C ILE A 429 -24.83 -29.96 2.64
N ASP A 430 -25.77 -30.58 3.34
CA ASP A 430 -27.19 -30.46 3.00
C ASP A 430 -27.76 -29.21 3.66
N LEU A 431 -28.03 -28.16 2.87
CA LEU A 431 -28.56 -26.88 3.35
C LEU A 431 -30.01 -27.00 3.86
N SER A 432 -30.71 -28.11 3.59
CA SER A 432 -32.10 -28.31 4.01
C SER A 432 -32.27 -28.64 5.50
N GLU A 433 -31.23 -29.15 6.16
CA GLU A 433 -31.28 -29.54 7.58
C GLU A 433 -31.07 -28.36 8.56
N GLY A 434 -30.69 -27.18 8.06
CA GLY A 434 -30.54 -25.95 8.87
C GLY A 434 -29.42 -25.99 9.92
N THR A 435 -28.69 -27.09 10.04
CA THR A 435 -27.57 -27.29 10.97
C THR A 435 -26.40 -27.97 10.24
N ILE A 436 -25.18 -27.53 10.51
CA ILE A 436 -23.96 -28.07 9.87
C ILE A 436 -23.36 -29.14 10.80
N PRO A 437 -23.02 -30.34 10.30
CA PRO A 437 -22.34 -31.36 11.10
C PRO A 437 -21.03 -30.84 11.71
N GLN A 438 -20.77 -31.16 13.00
CA GLN A 438 -19.61 -30.67 13.75
C GLN A 438 -18.28 -31.14 13.14
N ASP A 439 -18.26 -32.36 12.62
CA ASP A 439 -17.15 -32.99 11.90
C ASP A 439 -16.74 -32.22 10.63
N VAL A 440 -17.71 -31.57 9.95
CA VAL A 440 -17.44 -30.70 8.81
C VAL A 440 -16.85 -29.36 9.27
N LEU A 441 -17.36 -28.79 10.37
CA LEU A 441 -16.85 -27.55 10.97
C LEU A 441 -15.41 -27.71 11.49
N ASP A 442 -15.09 -28.82 12.13
CA ASP A 442 -13.75 -29.13 12.64
C ASP A 442 -12.71 -29.31 11.52
N SER A 443 -13.17 -29.67 10.31
CA SER A 443 -12.30 -29.84 9.13
C SER A 443 -12.11 -28.56 8.29
N LEU A 444 -12.84 -27.48 8.60
CA LEU A 444 -12.80 -26.25 7.83
C LEU A 444 -11.51 -25.47 8.12
N SER A 445 -10.60 -25.48 7.15
CA SER A 445 -9.41 -24.64 7.13
C SER A 445 -9.22 -23.98 5.77
N VAL A 446 -8.64 -22.79 5.75
CA VAL A 446 -8.22 -22.07 4.54
C VAL A 446 -6.80 -22.50 4.20
N THR A 447 -6.62 -22.95 2.96
CA THR A 447 -5.36 -23.50 2.42
C THR A 447 -4.67 -22.51 1.49
N ARG A 448 -3.42 -22.79 1.12
CA ARG A 448 -2.66 -21.93 0.19
C ARG A 448 -3.34 -21.82 -1.18
N ASP A 449 -3.93 -22.90 -1.68
CA ASP A 449 -4.64 -22.91 -2.97
C ASP A 449 -5.88 -22.00 -2.96
N ASP A 450 -6.57 -21.89 -1.83
CA ASP A 450 -7.73 -20.99 -1.69
C ASP A 450 -7.30 -19.52 -1.86
N PHE A 451 -6.12 -19.14 -1.35
CA PHE A 451 -5.54 -17.82 -1.57
C PHE A 451 -5.10 -17.59 -3.02
N LEU A 452 -4.55 -18.61 -3.68
CA LEU A 452 -4.16 -18.52 -5.09
C LEU A 452 -5.37 -18.34 -6.01
N GLU A 453 -6.47 -19.03 -5.74
CA GLU A 453 -7.73 -18.82 -6.48
C GLU A 453 -8.34 -17.45 -6.19
N ALA A 454 -8.27 -16.98 -4.93
CA ALA A 454 -8.72 -15.64 -4.56
C ALA A 454 -7.93 -14.54 -5.29
N LEU A 455 -6.61 -14.70 -5.46
CA LEU A 455 -5.75 -13.76 -6.20
C LEU A 455 -6.15 -13.60 -7.67
N LYS A 456 -6.78 -14.62 -8.29
CA LYS A 456 -7.27 -14.52 -9.67
C LYS A 456 -8.52 -13.64 -9.79
N ARG A 457 -9.27 -13.45 -8.69
CA ARG A 457 -10.53 -12.71 -8.67
C ARG A 457 -10.38 -11.30 -8.08
N VAL A 458 -9.50 -11.13 -7.10
CA VAL A 458 -9.29 -9.86 -6.42
C VAL A 458 -8.20 -9.05 -7.14
N GLN A 459 -8.62 -7.97 -7.79
CA GLN A 459 -7.71 -7.00 -8.41
C GLN A 459 -7.41 -5.83 -7.45
N PRO A 460 -6.16 -5.32 -7.41
CA PRO A 460 -5.79 -4.19 -6.56
C PRO A 460 -6.56 -2.92 -6.92
N SER A 461 -7.15 -2.27 -5.93
CA SER A 461 -7.90 -1.02 -6.11
C SER A 461 -6.99 0.14 -6.47
N ALA A 462 -5.76 0.18 -5.95
CA ALA A 462 -4.77 1.19 -6.32
C ALA A 462 -4.36 1.12 -7.80
N MET A 463 -4.50 -0.05 -8.45
CA MET A 463 -4.18 -0.26 -9.86
C MET A 463 -5.38 0.01 -10.81
N ARG A 464 -6.59 0.27 -10.31
CA ARG A 464 -7.78 0.44 -11.17
C ARG A 464 -7.84 1.78 -11.92
N GLU A 465 -7.12 2.80 -11.48
CA GLU A 465 -7.19 4.14 -12.06
C GLU A 465 -6.04 4.48 -13.02
N VAL A 466 -4.93 3.73 -12.98
CA VAL A 466 -3.83 3.79 -13.96
C VAL A 466 -3.32 2.37 -14.15
N MET A 467 -3.25 1.88 -15.40
CA MET A 467 -2.78 0.53 -15.73
C MET A 467 -1.31 0.33 -15.33
N VAL A 468 -1.06 0.04 -14.06
CA VAL A 468 0.22 -0.49 -13.59
C VAL A 468 0.26 -1.93 -14.04
N GLN A 469 1.09 -2.22 -15.04
CA GLN A 469 1.29 -3.58 -15.49
C GLN A 469 2.52 -4.13 -14.75
N ALA A 470 2.45 -5.33 -14.20
CA ALA A 470 3.66 -6.08 -13.90
C ALA A 470 4.11 -6.69 -15.24
N PRO A 471 5.21 -6.23 -15.85
CA PRO A 471 5.64 -6.78 -17.12
C PRO A 471 6.03 -8.26 -16.93
N THR A 472 5.68 -9.09 -17.92
CA THR A 472 6.02 -10.52 -17.94
C THR A 472 7.30 -10.81 -18.73
N VAL A 473 7.77 -9.82 -19.50
CA VAL A 473 8.93 -9.91 -20.38
C VAL A 473 10.22 -9.88 -19.56
N ARG A 474 11.13 -10.82 -19.80
CA ARG A 474 12.47 -10.86 -19.20
C ARG A 474 13.55 -10.43 -20.21
N TRP A 475 14.78 -10.28 -19.73
CA TRP A 475 15.93 -10.07 -20.63
C TRP A 475 16.10 -11.20 -21.65
N ASP A 476 15.79 -12.44 -21.27
CA ASP A 476 15.87 -13.61 -22.16
C ASP A 476 14.88 -13.53 -23.34
N ASP A 477 13.81 -12.75 -23.20
CA ASP A 477 12.81 -12.54 -24.25
C ASP A 477 13.21 -11.40 -25.22
N VAL A 478 14.35 -10.73 -24.99
CA VAL A 478 14.85 -9.60 -25.81
C VAL A 478 16.21 -9.96 -26.42
N GLY A 479 16.25 -10.18 -27.73
CA GLY A 479 17.48 -10.51 -28.45
C GLY A 479 18.15 -9.32 -29.17
N GLY A 480 19.49 -9.31 -29.22
CA GLY A 480 20.27 -8.50 -30.18
C GLY A 480 20.52 -7.03 -29.83
N LEU A 481 20.22 -6.60 -28.61
CA LEU A 481 20.31 -5.20 -28.17
C LEU A 481 21.31 -4.99 -27.03
N ASP A 482 22.40 -5.75 -27.02
CA ASP A 482 23.27 -5.93 -25.84
C ASP A 482 23.81 -4.60 -25.26
N ASP A 483 24.16 -3.63 -26.10
CA ASP A 483 24.59 -2.28 -25.67
C ASP A 483 23.47 -1.48 -25.00
N ALA A 484 22.26 -1.52 -25.56
CA ALA A 484 21.09 -0.84 -25.00
C ALA A 484 20.63 -1.52 -23.70
N GLN A 485 20.73 -2.86 -23.61
CA GLN A 485 20.46 -3.61 -22.39
C GLN A 485 21.44 -3.21 -21.28
N MET A 486 22.74 -3.17 -21.58
CA MET A 486 23.78 -2.80 -20.61
C MET A 486 23.53 -1.40 -20.03
N ARG A 487 23.25 -0.41 -20.87
CA ARG A 487 22.94 0.96 -20.44
C ARG A 487 21.73 1.05 -19.52
N LEU A 488 20.67 0.29 -19.79
CA LEU A 488 19.48 0.27 -18.96
C LEU A 488 19.66 -0.52 -17.66
N LYS A 489 20.48 -1.58 -17.67
CA LYS A 489 20.88 -2.29 -16.45
C LYS A 489 21.68 -1.37 -15.52
N GLU A 490 22.65 -0.64 -16.06
CA GLU A 490 23.46 0.33 -15.31
C GLU A 490 22.64 1.53 -14.82
N GLY A 491 21.73 2.00 -15.66
CA GLY A 491 20.99 3.22 -15.44
C GLY A 491 19.69 3.09 -14.63
N VAL A 492 19.03 1.93 -14.66
CA VAL A 492 17.71 1.73 -14.04
C VAL A 492 17.76 0.62 -12.98
N GLU A 493 18.30 -0.55 -13.31
CA GLU A 493 18.30 -1.70 -12.42
C GLU A 493 19.23 -1.50 -11.20
N LEU A 494 20.46 -1.03 -11.45
CA LEU A 494 21.47 -0.80 -10.41
C LEU A 494 21.05 0.24 -9.36
N PRO A 495 20.51 1.42 -9.72
CA PRO A 495 20.00 2.38 -8.76
C PRO A 495 18.86 1.84 -7.89
N LEU A 496 17.94 1.08 -8.50
CA LEU A 496 16.77 0.55 -7.79
C LEU A 496 17.13 -0.62 -6.86
N LYS A 497 18.03 -1.52 -7.27
CA LYS A 497 18.47 -2.67 -6.45
C LYS A 497 19.50 -2.29 -5.39
N SER A 498 20.33 -1.29 -5.62
CA SER A 498 21.44 -0.92 -4.72
C SER A 498 21.57 0.59 -4.46
N PRO A 499 20.55 1.25 -3.87
CA PRO A 499 20.60 2.70 -3.60
C PRO A 499 21.78 3.11 -2.69
N GLU A 500 22.17 2.26 -1.73
CA GLU A 500 23.26 2.56 -0.80
C GLU A 500 24.62 2.69 -1.49
N SER A 501 24.85 1.90 -2.54
CA SER A 501 26.09 1.97 -3.33
C SER A 501 26.24 3.34 -4.00
N PHE A 502 25.15 3.90 -4.53
CA PHE A 502 25.13 5.23 -5.14
C PHE A 502 25.37 6.34 -4.10
N ARG A 503 24.75 6.24 -2.92
CA ARG A 503 24.98 7.19 -1.82
C ARG A 503 26.44 7.16 -1.33
N ARG A 504 27.02 5.96 -1.17
CA ARG A 504 28.42 5.78 -0.74
C ARG A 504 29.41 6.39 -1.72
N LEU A 505 29.14 6.29 -3.02
CA LEU A 505 29.99 6.84 -4.08
C LEU A 505 29.70 8.32 -4.38
N GLY A 506 28.63 8.90 -3.83
CA GLY A 506 28.25 10.30 -4.06
C GLY A 506 27.79 10.58 -5.50
N ILE A 507 27.39 9.55 -6.25
CA ILE A 507 26.94 9.66 -7.63
C ILE A 507 25.41 9.79 -7.68
N ARG A 508 24.90 10.68 -8.54
CA ARG A 508 23.47 10.82 -8.77
C ARG A 508 23.02 9.82 -9.84
N PRO A 509 21.97 9.03 -9.61
CA PRO A 509 21.41 8.16 -10.65
C PRO A 509 20.76 9.00 -11.75
N ALA A 510 20.77 8.49 -12.98
CA ALA A 510 20.07 9.11 -14.09
C ALA A 510 18.56 8.99 -13.90
N LYS A 511 17.81 10.07 -14.16
CA LYS A 511 16.35 10.12 -13.91
C LYS A 511 15.54 9.79 -15.14
N GLY A 512 16.06 10.09 -16.33
CA GLY A 512 15.36 9.94 -17.59
C GLY A 512 16.20 9.27 -18.66
N PHE A 513 15.61 8.28 -19.32
CA PHE A 513 16.17 7.59 -20.48
C PHE A 513 15.31 7.88 -21.70
N LEU A 514 15.92 8.30 -22.81
CA LEU A 514 15.22 8.42 -24.09
C LEU A 514 15.68 7.32 -25.04
N LEU A 515 14.78 6.36 -25.30
CA LEU A 515 14.96 5.31 -26.29
C LEU A 515 14.59 5.83 -27.67
N TYR A 516 15.51 5.80 -28.62
CA TYR A 516 15.23 6.22 -29.99
C TYR A 516 15.79 5.25 -31.03
N GLY A 517 15.16 5.21 -32.20
CA GLY A 517 15.61 4.42 -33.35
C GLY A 517 14.47 4.10 -34.31
N PRO A 518 14.67 3.24 -35.31
CA PRO A 518 13.62 2.90 -36.26
C PRO A 518 12.43 2.17 -35.59
N PRO A 519 11.23 2.24 -36.18
CA PRO A 519 10.06 1.51 -35.68
C PRO A 519 10.30 -0.02 -35.76
N GLY A 520 9.63 -0.79 -34.89
CA GLY A 520 9.73 -2.26 -34.92
C GLY A 520 10.99 -2.86 -34.27
N THR A 521 11.83 -2.04 -33.65
CA THR A 521 13.07 -2.47 -32.93
C THR A 521 12.83 -2.90 -31.48
N GLY A 522 11.59 -2.91 -31.00
CA GLY A 522 11.26 -3.43 -29.66
C GLY A 522 11.54 -2.47 -28.49
N LYS A 523 11.52 -1.14 -28.70
CA LYS A 523 11.72 -0.14 -27.61
C LYS A 523 10.77 -0.37 -26.42
N THR A 524 9.50 -0.64 -26.71
CA THR A 524 8.48 -0.95 -25.70
C THR A 524 8.75 -2.27 -24.99
N LEU A 525 9.28 -3.29 -25.68
CA LEU A 525 9.67 -4.58 -25.07
C LEU A 525 10.89 -4.41 -24.15
N LEU A 526 11.87 -3.60 -24.56
CA LEU A 526 13.06 -3.29 -23.78
C LEU A 526 12.69 -2.60 -22.45
N ALA A 527 11.81 -1.60 -22.50
CA ALA A 527 11.34 -0.91 -21.29
C ALA A 527 10.57 -1.84 -20.34
N LYS A 528 9.76 -2.76 -20.88
CA LYS A 528 9.06 -3.78 -20.08
C LYS A 528 10.03 -4.76 -19.41
N ALA A 529 11.06 -5.21 -20.12
CA ALA A 529 12.07 -6.11 -19.57
C ALA A 529 12.85 -5.47 -18.41
N VAL A 530 13.26 -4.20 -18.57
CA VAL A 530 13.95 -3.44 -17.52
C VAL A 530 13.10 -3.31 -16.27
N ALA A 531 11.83 -2.94 -16.41
CA ALA A 531 10.95 -2.78 -15.26
C ALA A 531 10.72 -4.10 -14.51
N ARG A 532 10.63 -5.22 -15.24
CA ARG A 532 10.48 -6.54 -14.64
C ARG A 532 11.73 -6.94 -13.85
N GLU A 533 12.91 -6.76 -14.43
CA GLU A 533 14.16 -7.19 -13.78
C GLU A 533 14.54 -6.29 -12.60
N ALA A 534 14.13 -5.02 -12.65
CA ALA A 534 14.27 -4.07 -11.55
C ALA A 534 13.23 -4.27 -10.44
N GLU A 535 12.30 -5.22 -10.58
CA GLU A 535 11.19 -5.47 -9.64
C GLU A 535 10.36 -4.19 -9.35
N ALA A 536 10.25 -3.32 -10.36
CA ALA A 536 9.59 -2.02 -10.26
C ALA A 536 8.23 -2.04 -10.98
N ASN A 537 7.32 -1.17 -10.54
CA ASN A 537 6.06 -0.97 -11.24
C ASN A 537 6.29 -0.41 -12.64
N PHE A 538 5.51 -0.85 -13.61
CA PHE A 538 5.57 -0.31 -14.96
C PHE A 538 4.28 0.43 -15.28
N ILE A 539 4.40 1.75 -15.44
CA ILE A 539 3.31 2.62 -15.88
C ILE A 539 3.57 2.97 -17.34
N ALA A 540 2.86 2.33 -18.27
CA ALA A 540 2.91 2.69 -19.67
C ALA A 540 1.77 3.64 -20.03
N THR A 541 2.13 4.77 -20.63
CA THR A 541 1.18 5.69 -21.26
C THR A 541 1.65 6.00 -22.67
N LYS A 542 0.72 6.06 -23.62
CA LYS A 542 1.02 6.63 -24.93
C LYS A 542 0.85 8.14 -24.86
N SER A 543 1.72 8.86 -25.54
CA SER A 543 1.65 10.31 -25.65
C SER A 543 0.33 10.80 -26.24
N SER A 544 -0.27 10.04 -27.17
CA SER A 544 -1.61 10.32 -27.72
C SER A 544 -2.73 10.28 -26.68
N ASP A 545 -2.60 9.42 -25.67
CA ASP A 545 -3.63 9.19 -24.65
C ASP A 545 -3.64 10.31 -23.59
N LEU A 546 -2.55 11.08 -23.52
CA LEU A 546 -2.40 12.24 -22.65
C LEU A 546 -3.00 13.52 -23.27
N LEU A 547 -3.22 13.53 -24.58
CA LEU A 547 -3.78 14.68 -25.31
C LEU A 547 -5.30 14.57 -25.33
N SER A 548 -5.98 15.36 -24.49
CA SER A 548 -7.44 15.50 -24.54
C SER A 548 -7.83 16.81 -25.23
N LYS A 549 -9.03 16.83 -25.83
CA LYS A 549 -9.58 18.02 -26.50
C LYS A 549 -10.10 19.07 -25.51
N TRP A 550 -10.11 18.76 -24.21
CA TRP A 550 -10.72 19.60 -23.17
C TRP A 550 -9.65 20.39 -22.41
N TYR A 551 -9.93 21.67 -22.17
CA TYR A 551 -8.97 22.62 -21.62
C TYR A 551 -8.50 22.24 -20.20
N GLY A 552 -7.20 22.03 -20.00
CA GLY A 552 -6.57 21.82 -18.68
C GLY A 552 -6.67 20.39 -18.10
N GLU A 553 -7.38 19.48 -18.76
CA GLU A 553 -7.50 18.09 -18.30
C GLU A 553 -6.20 17.29 -18.51
N SER A 554 -5.51 17.53 -19.63
CA SER A 554 -4.22 16.89 -19.96
C SER A 554 -3.10 17.20 -18.97
N GLU A 555 -3.00 18.44 -18.48
CA GLU A 555 -2.01 18.84 -17.47
C GLU A 555 -2.27 18.14 -16.12
N GLN A 556 -3.54 18.09 -15.70
CA GLN A 556 -3.93 17.41 -14.47
C GLN A 556 -3.68 15.90 -14.56
N GLN A 557 -3.90 15.29 -15.73
CA GLN A 557 -3.64 13.87 -15.95
C GLN A 557 -2.15 13.54 -15.80
N ILE A 558 -1.25 14.40 -16.29
CA ILE A 558 0.20 14.26 -16.15
C ILE A 558 0.63 14.46 -14.70
N ALA A 559 0.17 15.53 -14.05
CA ALA A 559 0.47 15.75 -12.63
C ALA A 559 0.01 14.58 -11.75
N ARG A 560 -1.18 14.02 -12.03
CA ARG A 560 -1.69 12.81 -11.36
C ARG A 560 -0.85 11.57 -11.66
N LEU A 561 -0.38 11.40 -12.89
CA LEU A 561 0.48 10.29 -13.29
C LEU A 561 1.78 10.28 -12.46
N PHE A 562 2.47 11.42 -12.40
CA PHE A 562 3.71 11.56 -11.63
C PHE A 562 3.44 11.48 -10.12
N ALA A 563 2.39 12.12 -9.60
CA ALA A 563 2.03 12.01 -8.18
C ALA A 563 1.76 10.56 -7.74
N ARG A 564 1.12 9.75 -8.58
CA ARG A 564 0.90 8.32 -8.31
C ARG A 564 2.17 7.51 -8.43
N ALA A 565 2.98 7.73 -9.46
CA ALA A 565 4.28 7.07 -9.59
C ALA A 565 5.15 7.29 -8.34
N ARG A 566 5.07 8.49 -7.73
CA ARG A 566 5.70 8.80 -6.44
C ARG A 566 5.12 7.97 -5.27
N GLN A 567 3.80 7.79 -5.22
CA GLN A 567 3.13 7.01 -4.16
C GLN A 567 3.39 5.51 -4.23
N VAL A 568 3.57 4.96 -5.44
CA VAL A 568 3.81 3.53 -5.68
C VAL A 568 5.29 3.24 -5.98
N ALA A 569 6.22 4.11 -5.57
CA ALA A 569 7.64 3.88 -5.79
C ALA A 569 8.10 2.57 -5.09
N PRO A 570 8.95 1.72 -5.72
CA PRO A 570 9.70 1.95 -6.96
C PRO A 570 8.87 1.79 -8.25
N THR A 571 8.98 2.76 -9.17
CA THR A 571 8.19 2.79 -10.41
C THR A 571 9.00 3.29 -11.62
N VAL A 572 8.82 2.63 -12.76
CA VAL A 572 9.26 3.05 -14.09
C VAL A 572 8.06 3.61 -14.86
N ILE A 573 8.14 4.88 -15.24
CA ILE A 573 7.15 5.55 -16.10
C ILE A 573 7.63 5.44 -17.55
N PHE A 574 6.89 4.74 -18.39
CA PHE A 574 7.17 4.62 -19.83
C PHE A 574 6.22 5.48 -20.65
N ILE A 575 6.77 6.45 -21.37
CA ILE A 575 6.03 7.33 -22.28
C ILE A 575 6.39 6.96 -23.71
N ASP A 576 5.46 6.32 -24.42
CA ASP A 576 5.65 5.91 -25.81
C ASP A 576 5.25 7.03 -26.78
N GLU A 577 5.85 7.01 -27.98
CA GLU A 577 5.58 7.95 -29.08
C GLU A 577 5.69 9.43 -28.67
N LEU A 578 6.77 9.81 -27.97
CA LEU A 578 6.98 11.21 -27.54
C LEU A 578 6.92 12.22 -28.70
N ASP A 579 7.20 11.78 -29.92
CA ASP A 579 7.05 12.58 -31.14
C ASP A 579 5.61 12.97 -31.47
N SER A 580 4.59 12.30 -30.89
CA SER A 580 3.19 12.70 -31.03
C SER A 580 2.83 13.93 -30.19
N LEU A 581 3.64 14.29 -29.19
CA LEU A 581 3.49 15.53 -28.41
C LEU A 581 4.02 16.75 -29.17
N VAL A 582 4.51 16.61 -30.40
CA VAL A 582 5.07 17.74 -31.15
C VAL A 582 4.15 18.05 -32.33
N PRO A 583 3.65 19.30 -32.45
CA PRO A 583 2.82 19.66 -33.59
C PRO A 583 3.62 19.51 -34.89
N ALA A 584 3.00 18.91 -35.91
CA ALA A 584 3.60 18.84 -37.24
C ALA A 584 3.87 20.27 -37.73
N ARG A 585 5.14 20.60 -38.00
CA ARG A 585 5.53 21.91 -38.54
C ARG A 585 4.71 22.19 -39.81
N GLY A 586 3.80 23.17 -39.75
CA GLY A 586 2.94 23.56 -40.88
C GLY A 586 1.45 23.77 -40.58
N GLY A 587 0.97 23.55 -39.35
CA GLY A 587 -0.41 23.90 -38.95
C GLY A 587 -0.58 25.43 -38.89
N GLY A 588 -1.57 25.96 -39.61
CA GLY A 588 -1.79 27.40 -39.78
C GLY A 588 -2.00 28.19 -38.47
N LEU A 589 -1.92 29.52 -38.58
CA LEU A 589 -2.24 30.46 -37.50
C LEU A 589 -3.63 30.12 -36.90
N GLY A 590 -3.65 29.43 -35.76
CA GLY A 590 -4.90 29.01 -35.13
C GLY A 590 -4.75 28.14 -33.87
N GLU A 591 -3.93 27.08 -33.89
CA GLU A 591 -3.67 26.19 -32.72
C GLU A 591 -2.24 25.61 -32.83
N PRO A 592 -1.44 25.50 -31.74
CA PRO A 592 -1.73 24.62 -30.58
C PRO A 592 -1.14 25.09 -29.22
N GLN A 593 -1.89 25.87 -28.42
CA GLN A 593 -1.42 26.26 -27.06
C GLN A 593 -1.44 25.10 -26.03
N VAL A 594 -2.22 24.04 -26.28
CA VAL A 594 -2.39 22.93 -25.32
C VAL A 594 -1.14 22.06 -25.27
N THR A 595 -0.51 21.83 -26.42
CA THR A 595 0.64 20.93 -26.57
C THR A 595 1.90 21.48 -25.88
N GLU A 596 2.20 22.78 -26.03
CA GLU A 596 3.34 23.42 -25.34
C GLU A 596 3.17 23.38 -23.81
N ARG A 597 1.95 23.55 -23.32
CA ARG A 597 1.67 23.49 -21.87
C ARG A 597 1.84 22.08 -21.32
N VAL A 598 1.40 21.07 -22.06
CA VAL A 598 1.61 19.66 -21.72
C VAL A 598 3.11 19.34 -21.60
N VAL A 599 3.92 19.78 -22.56
CA VAL A 599 5.39 19.61 -22.49
C VAL A 599 5.96 20.32 -21.28
N ASN A 600 5.59 21.58 -21.03
CA ASN A 600 6.05 22.33 -19.86
C ASN A 600 5.67 21.66 -18.53
N THR A 601 4.50 21.03 -18.44
CA THR A 601 4.09 20.28 -17.26
C THR A 601 4.92 19.02 -17.07
N ILE A 602 5.24 18.27 -18.13
CA ILE A 602 6.17 17.12 -18.04
C ILE A 602 7.54 17.59 -17.54
N LEU A 603 8.04 18.71 -18.07
CA LEU A 603 9.31 19.30 -17.64
C LEU A 603 9.28 19.68 -16.15
N ALA A 604 8.23 20.34 -15.69
CA ALA A 604 8.07 20.72 -14.29
C ALA A 604 7.99 19.50 -13.36
N GLU A 605 7.28 18.44 -13.76
CA GLU A 605 7.20 17.21 -12.98
C GLU A 605 8.53 16.45 -12.96
N MET A 606 9.28 16.42 -14.08
CA MET A 606 10.62 15.80 -14.13
C MET A 606 11.65 16.55 -13.28
N ASP A 607 11.65 17.88 -13.32
CA ASP A 607 12.51 18.71 -12.48
C ASP A 607 12.13 18.52 -10.98
N GLY A 608 10.84 18.30 -10.68
CA GLY A 608 10.33 17.97 -9.34
C GLY A 608 10.72 16.59 -8.79
N LEU A 609 11.37 15.73 -9.59
CA LEU A 609 11.86 14.41 -9.13
C LEU A 609 13.22 14.48 -8.39
N GLU A 610 13.71 15.67 -8.04
CA GLU A 610 15.03 15.86 -7.43
C GLU A 610 15.30 15.12 -6.11
N GLU A 611 14.27 14.80 -5.31
CA GLU A 611 14.44 14.18 -4.00
C GLU A 611 14.14 12.66 -3.96
N LEU A 612 13.50 12.11 -5.01
CA LEU A 612 12.96 10.75 -4.97
C LEU A 612 13.82 9.78 -5.78
N GLN A 613 14.64 8.99 -5.08
CA GLN A 613 15.63 8.06 -5.66
C GLN A 613 15.04 6.80 -6.33
N SER A 614 13.72 6.71 -6.50
CA SER A 614 13.06 5.44 -6.88
C SER A 614 12.01 5.57 -8.00
N VAL A 615 11.94 6.71 -8.70
CA VAL A 615 11.09 6.88 -9.89
C VAL A 615 11.97 7.18 -11.09
N VAL A 616 11.85 6.38 -12.15
CA VAL A 616 12.62 6.53 -13.39
C VAL A 616 11.67 6.75 -14.56
N VAL A 617 11.99 7.70 -15.44
CA VAL A 617 11.20 8.00 -16.63
C VAL A 617 11.91 7.44 -17.87
N ILE A 618 11.21 6.66 -18.69
CA ILE A 618 11.71 6.14 -19.96
C ILE A 618 10.80 6.68 -21.07
N GLY A 619 11.33 7.55 -21.92
CA GLY A 619 10.67 8.02 -23.13
C GLY A 619 11.05 7.15 -24.32
N ALA A 620 10.12 6.91 -25.24
CA ALA A 620 10.43 6.30 -26.53
C ALA A 620 9.99 7.20 -27.70
N THR A 621 10.83 7.29 -28.72
CA THR A 621 10.49 8.00 -29.96
C THR A 621 11.08 7.33 -31.20
N ASN A 622 10.34 7.39 -32.30
CA ASN A 622 10.85 6.97 -33.61
C ASN A 622 11.50 8.13 -34.38
N ARG A 623 11.23 9.38 -33.95
CA ARG A 623 11.64 10.63 -34.61
C ARG A 623 12.30 11.57 -33.61
N PRO A 624 13.56 11.31 -33.22
CA PRO A 624 14.21 12.09 -32.18
C PRO A 624 14.45 13.56 -32.58
N ASN A 625 14.49 13.86 -33.88
CA ASN A 625 14.58 15.21 -34.42
C ASN A 625 13.35 16.08 -34.19
N MET A 626 12.20 15.47 -33.87
CA MET A 626 10.95 16.19 -33.57
C MET A 626 10.84 16.53 -32.08
N VAL A 627 11.59 15.86 -31.20
CA VAL A 627 11.50 16.07 -29.75
C VAL A 627 12.03 17.45 -29.37
N ASP A 628 11.35 18.12 -28.43
CA ASP A 628 11.78 19.41 -27.91
C ASP A 628 13.18 19.30 -27.26
N PRO A 629 14.18 20.08 -27.68
CA PRO A 629 15.51 20.11 -27.06
C PRO A 629 15.49 20.39 -25.55
N ALA A 630 14.45 21.03 -25.02
CA ALA A 630 14.27 21.24 -23.58
C ALA A 630 14.15 19.92 -22.80
N LEU A 631 13.58 18.87 -23.40
CA LEU A 631 13.47 17.54 -22.78
C LEU A 631 14.83 16.83 -22.68
N LEU A 632 15.75 17.14 -23.58
CA LEU A 632 17.10 16.53 -23.68
C LEU A 632 18.15 17.20 -22.79
N ARG A 633 17.75 18.19 -21.97
CA ARG A 633 18.68 18.89 -21.09
C ARG A 633 19.07 18.03 -19.88
N PRO A 634 20.30 18.19 -19.36
CA PRO A 634 20.72 17.55 -18.12
C PRO A 634 19.75 17.84 -16.96
N GLY A 635 19.43 16.80 -16.18
CA GLY A 635 18.39 16.77 -15.15
C GLY A 635 17.08 16.11 -15.59
N ARG A 636 16.90 15.82 -16.89
CA ARG A 636 15.65 15.31 -17.50
C ARG A 636 15.92 13.99 -18.23
N PHE A 637 15.91 13.96 -19.57
CA PHE A 637 16.37 12.80 -20.34
C PHE A 637 17.89 12.85 -20.52
N ASP A 638 18.59 12.51 -19.44
CA ASP A 638 20.06 12.55 -19.35
C ASP A 638 20.72 11.51 -20.26
N GLU A 639 20.09 10.35 -20.39
CA GLU A 639 20.65 9.21 -21.12
C GLU A 639 19.88 8.94 -22.42
N LEU A 640 20.56 9.17 -23.53
CA LEU A 640 20.09 8.87 -24.87
C LEU A 640 20.54 7.45 -25.27
N VAL A 641 19.59 6.54 -25.44
CA VAL A 641 19.86 5.14 -25.79
C VAL A 641 19.36 4.86 -27.20
N TYR A 642 20.31 4.55 -28.10
CA TYR A 642 20.00 4.12 -29.45
C TYR A 642 19.58 2.65 -29.46
N VAL A 643 18.39 2.38 -29.97
CA VAL A 643 17.86 1.04 -30.21
C VAL A 643 17.90 0.78 -31.70
N GLY A 644 19.00 0.16 -32.13
CA GLY A 644 19.29 -0.14 -33.53
C GLY A 644 18.69 -1.45 -34.03
N VAL A 645 19.06 -1.81 -35.25
CA VAL A 645 18.70 -3.09 -35.85
C VAL A 645 19.59 -4.20 -35.25
N PRO A 646 19.04 -5.38 -34.89
CA PRO A 646 19.83 -6.45 -34.30
C PRO A 646 20.90 -7.00 -35.25
N ASP A 647 22.02 -7.41 -34.68
CA ASP A 647 23.11 -8.11 -35.36
C ASP A 647 22.73 -9.55 -35.75
N ALA A 648 23.58 -10.25 -36.48
CA ALA A 648 23.28 -11.61 -36.95
C ALA A 648 23.01 -12.58 -35.77
N ALA A 649 23.79 -12.48 -34.68
CA ALA A 649 23.58 -13.28 -33.47
C ALA A 649 22.26 -12.89 -32.78
N GLY A 650 21.96 -11.60 -32.69
CA GLY A 650 20.71 -11.06 -32.19
C GLY A 650 19.48 -11.54 -32.95
N ARG A 651 19.54 -11.54 -34.29
CA ARG A 651 18.44 -12.05 -35.14
C ARG A 651 18.21 -13.53 -34.94
N ALA A 652 19.27 -14.34 -34.84
CA ALA A 652 19.14 -15.76 -34.51
C ALA A 652 18.46 -15.97 -33.15
N ARG A 653 18.84 -15.18 -32.12
CA ARG A 653 18.17 -15.20 -30.82
C ARG A 653 16.69 -14.81 -30.92
N ILE A 654 16.36 -13.72 -31.63
CA ILE A 654 14.98 -13.28 -31.83
C ILE A 654 14.14 -14.36 -32.54
N LEU A 655 14.68 -14.97 -33.60
CA LEU A 655 14.01 -16.06 -34.31
C LEU A 655 13.78 -17.27 -33.39
N GLY A 656 14.75 -17.61 -32.55
CA GLY A 656 14.61 -18.66 -31.54
C GLY A 656 13.48 -18.37 -30.55
N ILE A 657 13.39 -17.14 -30.04
CA ILE A 657 12.33 -16.71 -29.11
C ILE A 657 10.96 -16.77 -29.80
N GLN A 658 10.84 -16.23 -31.02
CA GLN A 658 9.57 -16.17 -31.77
C GLN A 658 9.08 -17.56 -32.20
N THR A 659 9.99 -18.51 -32.41
CA THR A 659 9.66 -19.88 -32.83
C THR A 659 9.44 -20.86 -31.67
N GLN A 660 9.64 -20.46 -30.40
CA GLN A 660 9.46 -21.36 -29.24
C GLN A 660 8.09 -22.07 -29.18
N LYS A 661 7.03 -21.40 -29.64
CA LYS A 661 5.66 -21.95 -29.66
C LYS A 661 5.29 -22.62 -30.97
N MET A 662 6.16 -22.54 -31.98
CA MET A 662 5.93 -23.06 -33.31
C MET A 662 6.64 -24.41 -33.47
N PRO A 663 5.93 -25.49 -33.82
CA PRO A 663 6.57 -26.76 -34.10
C PRO A 663 7.39 -26.63 -35.40
N LEU A 664 8.70 -26.65 -35.28
CA LEU A 664 9.64 -26.64 -36.40
C LEU A 664 9.97 -28.07 -36.82
N ALA A 665 10.20 -28.28 -38.12
CA ALA A 665 10.78 -29.51 -38.64
C ALA A 665 12.32 -29.49 -38.50
N ASP A 666 12.95 -30.67 -38.53
CA ASP A 666 14.41 -30.85 -38.33
C ASP A 666 15.25 -30.19 -39.44
N ASP A 667 14.63 -29.76 -40.54
CA ASP A 667 15.27 -29.08 -41.66
C ASP A 667 15.41 -27.56 -41.47
N VAL A 668 14.85 -26.99 -40.41
CA VAL A 668 14.86 -25.53 -40.16
C VAL A 668 16.13 -25.12 -39.42
N ASP A 669 16.98 -24.35 -40.09
CA ASP A 669 18.17 -23.72 -39.50
C ASP A 669 17.96 -22.21 -39.31
N LEU A 670 17.84 -21.78 -38.05
CA LEU A 670 17.62 -20.39 -37.67
C LEU A 670 18.85 -19.49 -37.93
N GLU A 671 20.07 -20.04 -37.93
CA GLU A 671 21.28 -19.27 -38.22
C GLU A 671 21.36 -18.90 -39.70
N VAL A 672 20.94 -19.81 -40.58
CA VAL A 672 20.85 -19.57 -42.02
C VAL A 672 19.81 -18.49 -42.32
N ILE A 673 18.66 -18.51 -41.64
CA ILE A 673 17.63 -17.48 -41.77
C ILE A 673 18.16 -16.13 -41.25
N ALA A 674 18.84 -16.11 -40.10
CA ALA A 674 19.45 -14.91 -39.53
C ALA A 674 20.51 -14.28 -40.45
N GLY A 675 21.28 -15.10 -41.17
CA GLY A 675 22.25 -14.66 -42.17
C GLY A 675 21.62 -14.01 -43.41
N ARG A 676 20.41 -14.44 -43.80
CA ARG A 676 19.69 -13.91 -44.98
C ARG A 676 18.75 -12.73 -44.65
N THR A 677 18.51 -12.46 -43.38
CA THR A 677 17.61 -11.40 -42.88
C THR A 677 18.39 -10.15 -42.45
N ASP A 678 19.37 -9.75 -43.26
CA ASP A 678 20.15 -8.56 -42.94
C ASP A 678 19.26 -7.29 -42.91
N ARG A 679 19.44 -6.47 -41.87
CA ARG A 679 18.67 -5.25 -41.57
C ARG A 679 17.18 -5.47 -41.22
N PHE A 680 16.77 -6.69 -40.92
CA PHE A 680 15.41 -6.95 -40.42
C PHE A 680 15.29 -6.52 -38.96
N THR A 681 14.21 -5.81 -38.64
CA THR A 681 13.84 -5.47 -37.27
C THR A 681 13.18 -6.65 -36.56
N GLY A 682 12.99 -6.56 -35.24
CA GLY A 682 12.27 -7.60 -34.48
C GLY A 682 10.85 -7.83 -35.00
N ALA A 683 10.15 -6.77 -35.39
CA ALA A 683 8.83 -6.86 -36.02
C ALA A 683 8.89 -7.52 -37.42
N ASP A 684 9.94 -7.24 -38.21
CA ASP A 684 10.09 -7.88 -39.52
C ASP A 684 10.34 -9.38 -39.39
N LEU A 685 11.15 -9.80 -38.40
CA LEU A 685 11.40 -11.22 -38.09
C LEU A 685 10.15 -11.92 -37.57
N GLU A 686 9.37 -11.27 -36.72
CA GLU A 686 8.06 -11.77 -36.28
C GLU A 686 7.13 -11.99 -37.47
N ASP A 687 7.11 -11.06 -38.43
CA ASP A 687 6.27 -11.20 -39.62
C ASP A 687 6.76 -12.32 -40.56
N VAL A 688 8.07 -12.56 -40.64
CA VAL A 688 8.63 -13.74 -41.36
C VAL A 688 8.15 -15.04 -40.73
N VAL A 689 8.22 -15.17 -39.40
CA VAL A 689 7.76 -16.37 -38.67
C VAL A 689 6.25 -16.54 -38.85
N ARG A 690 5.47 -15.47 -38.69
CA ARG A 690 4.01 -15.47 -38.87
C ARG A 690 3.62 -15.90 -40.29
N ARG A 691 4.31 -15.39 -41.32
CA ARG A 691 4.06 -15.77 -42.72
C ARG A 691 4.48 -17.20 -43.01
N ALA A 692 5.59 -17.69 -42.47
CA ALA A 692 5.98 -19.09 -42.60
C ALA A 692 4.88 -20.04 -42.06
N GLY A 693 4.28 -19.70 -40.91
CA GLY A 693 3.12 -20.41 -40.38
C GLY A 693 1.89 -20.36 -41.29
N LEU A 694 1.60 -19.21 -41.91
CA LEU A 694 0.50 -19.09 -42.87
C LEU A 694 0.73 -19.90 -44.15
N PHE A 695 1.97 -19.98 -44.65
CA PHE A 695 2.32 -20.83 -45.79
C PHE A 695 2.14 -22.31 -45.46
N ALA A 696 2.56 -22.74 -44.26
CA ALA A 696 2.34 -24.11 -43.80
C ALA A 696 0.84 -24.49 -43.74
N LEU A 697 -0.01 -23.55 -43.28
CA LEU A 697 -1.47 -23.73 -43.27
C LEU A 697 -2.10 -23.68 -44.66
N ARG A 698 -1.51 -22.92 -45.59
CA ARG A 698 -1.98 -22.83 -46.99
C ARG A 698 -1.73 -24.12 -47.75
N ASP A 699 -0.63 -24.81 -47.45
CA ASP A 699 -0.32 -26.10 -48.05
C ASP A 699 -1.24 -27.21 -47.50
N SER A 700 -1.48 -27.22 -46.18
CA SER A 700 -2.48 -28.08 -45.55
C SER A 700 -2.91 -27.56 -44.18
N LEU A 701 -4.21 -27.60 -43.89
CA LEU A 701 -4.76 -27.23 -42.58
C LEU A 701 -4.40 -28.25 -41.48
N ASP A 702 -3.99 -29.46 -41.86
CA ASP A 702 -3.56 -30.51 -40.94
C ASP A 702 -2.03 -30.54 -40.69
N THR A 703 -1.29 -29.57 -41.26
CA THR A 703 0.17 -29.50 -41.11
C THR A 703 0.55 -29.35 -39.64
N ARG A 704 1.42 -30.24 -39.16
CA ARG A 704 1.89 -30.27 -37.76
C ARG A 704 3.23 -29.59 -37.53
N GLN A 705 3.99 -29.28 -38.58
CA GLN A 705 5.33 -28.72 -38.50
C GLN A 705 5.57 -27.72 -39.64
N VAL A 706 6.31 -26.65 -39.35
CA VAL A 706 6.75 -25.67 -40.34
C VAL A 706 8.12 -26.06 -40.88
N THR A 707 8.24 -26.13 -42.20
CA THR A 707 9.47 -26.57 -42.90
C THR A 707 10.30 -25.39 -43.37
N MET A 708 11.57 -25.65 -43.75
CA MET A 708 12.44 -24.61 -44.27
C MET A 708 11.89 -23.98 -45.56
N ALA A 709 11.19 -24.75 -46.40
CA ALA A 709 10.55 -24.25 -47.62
C ALA A 709 9.50 -23.16 -47.33
N HIS A 710 8.79 -23.25 -46.21
CA HIS A 710 7.82 -22.23 -45.78
C HIS A 710 8.51 -20.93 -45.34
N PHE A 711 9.66 -21.05 -44.68
CA PHE A 711 10.50 -19.90 -44.35
C PHE A 711 11.11 -19.26 -45.61
N GLU A 712 11.52 -20.05 -46.60
CA GLU A 712 12.02 -19.51 -47.87
C GLU A 712 10.94 -18.75 -48.65
N ALA A 713 9.71 -19.26 -48.68
CA ALA A 713 8.57 -18.55 -49.26
C ALA A 713 8.28 -17.24 -48.50
N ALA A 714 8.33 -17.26 -47.16
CA ALA A 714 8.18 -16.07 -46.34
C ALA A 714 9.27 -15.01 -46.58
N LEU A 715 10.53 -15.42 -46.74
CA LEU A 715 11.64 -14.54 -47.06
C LEU A 715 11.52 -13.93 -48.46
N GLY A 716 10.95 -14.65 -49.43
CA GLY A 716 10.70 -14.14 -50.77
C GLY A 716 9.71 -12.98 -50.81
N GLU A 717 8.74 -12.94 -49.89
CA GLU A 717 7.75 -11.88 -49.78
C GLU A 717 8.11 -10.80 -48.75
N SER A 718 9.06 -11.07 -47.83
CA SER A 718 9.45 -10.09 -46.80
C SER A 718 10.53 -9.14 -47.28
N ARG A 719 10.43 -7.88 -46.85
CA ARG A 719 11.44 -6.85 -47.10
C ARG A 719 11.86 -6.24 -45.77
N ALA A 720 13.13 -5.85 -45.68
CA ALA A 720 13.65 -5.12 -44.54
C ALA A 720 12.96 -3.75 -44.47
N SER A 721 12.44 -3.40 -43.29
CA SER A 721 11.79 -2.11 -43.07
C SER A 721 12.81 -0.96 -42.97
N VAL A 722 14.08 -1.28 -42.72
CA VAL A 722 15.17 -0.30 -42.50
C VAL A 722 16.16 -0.33 -43.66
N THR A 723 16.41 0.83 -44.27
CA THR A 723 17.45 1.00 -45.31
C THR A 723 18.80 1.35 -44.68
N ALA A 724 19.88 1.11 -45.41
CA ALA A 724 21.23 1.49 -44.94
C ALA A 724 21.36 3.01 -44.72
N GLU A 725 20.74 3.80 -45.59
CA GLU A 725 20.70 5.27 -45.47
C GLU A 725 20.00 5.70 -44.17
N MET A 726 18.88 5.07 -43.82
CA MET A 726 18.13 5.38 -42.60
C MET A 726 18.94 5.02 -41.34
N GLU A 727 19.70 3.92 -41.37
CA GLU A 727 20.58 3.53 -40.26
C GLU A 727 21.73 4.52 -40.05
N GLU A 728 22.39 4.95 -41.13
CA GLU A 728 23.41 6.00 -41.07
C GLU A 728 22.84 7.32 -40.58
N GLU A 729 21.61 7.67 -40.99
CA GLU A 729 20.91 8.86 -40.53
C GLU A 729 20.67 8.82 -39.02
N TYR A 730 20.18 7.69 -38.47
CA TYR A 730 19.98 7.54 -37.02
C TYR A 730 21.29 7.59 -36.23
N ARG A 731 22.38 7.01 -36.76
CA ARG A 731 23.71 7.08 -36.13
C ARG A 731 24.26 8.51 -36.15
N ALA A 732 24.12 9.22 -37.27
CA ALA A 732 24.53 10.62 -37.40
C ALA A 732 23.68 11.55 -36.51
N MET A 733 22.38 11.26 -36.38
CA MET A 733 21.48 11.98 -35.47
C MET A 733 21.90 11.83 -34.00
N SER A 734 22.38 10.66 -33.58
CA SER A 734 22.91 10.47 -32.21
C SER A 734 24.01 11.47 -31.85
N ALA A 735 24.95 11.67 -32.77
CA ALA A 735 26.08 12.57 -32.58
C ALA A 735 25.61 14.04 -32.51
N ARG A 736 24.66 14.43 -33.36
CA ARG A 736 24.07 15.79 -33.37
C ARG A 736 23.23 16.07 -32.13
N LEU A 737 22.36 15.14 -31.72
CA LEU A 737 21.51 15.31 -30.54
C LEU A 737 22.33 15.49 -29.25
N LYS A 738 23.45 14.77 -29.12
CA LYS A 738 24.39 15.00 -28.02
C LYS A 738 25.04 16.39 -28.07
N GLN A 739 25.39 16.88 -29.26
CA GLN A 739 25.93 18.24 -29.43
C GLN A 739 24.89 19.31 -29.14
N ASP A 740 23.65 19.13 -29.60
CA ASP A 740 22.55 20.08 -29.41
C ASP A 740 22.13 20.14 -27.93
N ALA A 741 22.09 19.00 -27.23
CA ALA A 741 21.86 18.94 -25.78
C ALA A 741 22.96 19.66 -24.98
N LEU A 742 24.20 19.67 -25.47
CA LEU A 742 25.34 20.37 -24.87
C LEU A 742 25.43 21.85 -25.28
N SER A 743 24.72 22.25 -26.34
CA SER A 743 24.76 23.62 -26.85
C SER A 743 23.91 24.53 -25.96
N ILE A 744 24.60 25.29 -25.10
CA ILE A 744 23.99 26.40 -24.38
C ILE A 744 23.58 27.44 -25.42
N GLN A 745 22.28 27.54 -25.75
CA GLN A 745 21.80 28.79 -26.37
C GLN A 745 21.91 29.88 -25.32
N PRO A 746 22.82 30.87 -25.48
CA PRO A 746 22.82 32.02 -24.61
C PRO A 746 21.48 32.72 -24.81
N ILE A 747 20.74 32.91 -23.72
CA ILE A 747 19.54 33.74 -23.72
C ILE A 747 19.92 35.07 -24.36
N GLY A 748 19.22 35.44 -25.43
CA GLY A 748 19.61 36.47 -26.39
C GLY A 748 19.83 37.85 -25.78
N PHE A 749 21.07 38.13 -25.36
CA PHE A 749 21.54 39.47 -25.02
C PHE A 749 22.93 39.79 -25.57
N ILE A 750 23.58 38.88 -26.31
CA ILE A 750 24.94 39.08 -26.81
C ILE A 750 24.95 38.90 -28.33
N ALA A 751 25.17 40.00 -29.06
CA ALA A 751 25.38 39.98 -30.51
C ALA A 751 26.85 39.62 -30.84
N PRO A 752 27.14 39.11 -32.06
CA PRO A 752 28.51 38.81 -32.50
C PRO A 752 29.39 40.07 -32.38
N GLY A 753 30.43 40.01 -31.53
CA GLY A 753 31.35 41.12 -31.26
C GLY A 753 31.28 41.74 -29.86
N MET A 754 30.35 41.33 -28.99
CA MET A 754 30.20 41.91 -27.64
C MET A 754 31.11 41.32 -26.55
N VAL A 755 31.95 40.33 -26.84
CA VAL A 755 32.88 39.76 -25.85
C VAL A 755 34.27 39.59 -26.46
N GLU A 756 35.22 40.40 -26.00
CA GLU A 756 36.65 40.18 -26.24
C GLU A 756 37.19 39.16 -25.23
N GLY A 757 37.80 38.09 -25.73
CA GLY A 757 38.43 37.08 -24.89
C GLY A 757 39.57 37.70 -24.08
N ARG A 758 39.53 37.55 -22.75
CA ARG A 758 40.68 37.87 -21.89
C ARG A 758 41.87 37.00 -22.33
N GLY A 759 42.93 37.64 -22.80
CA GLY A 759 44.19 36.99 -23.14
C GLY A 759 44.80 36.20 -21.96
N PRO A 760 45.76 35.31 -22.25
CA PRO A 760 46.29 34.39 -21.26
C PRO A 760 47.03 35.14 -20.16
N LYS A 761 46.66 34.91 -18.90
CA LYS A 761 47.45 35.35 -17.75
C LYS A 761 48.65 34.41 -17.61
N GLY A 762 49.85 35.00 -17.62
CA GLY A 762 51.11 34.34 -17.25
C GLY A 762 51.24 34.13 -15.75
#